data_AF-A0A7W1UH13-F1
#
_entry.id   AF-A0A7W1UH13-F1
#
_cell.length_a   1.000
_cell.length_b   1.000
_cell.length_c   1.000
_cell.angle_alpha   90.00
_cell.angle_beta   90.00
_cell.angle_gamma   90.00
#
_symmetry.space_group_name_H-M   'P 1'
#
loop_
_entity.id
_entity.type
_entity.pdbx_description
1 polymer ?
#
loop_
_entity_poly.entity_id
_entity_poly.type
_entity_poly.pdbx_seq_one_letter_code
_entity_poly.pdbx_strand_id
1 'polypeptide(L)'
;VIVFDLFFKDIGSQEENAAFAEAMRVAGNVILFEKLTTTGSQTYPVRSSIRIPPTAQLAQAATGLASHPLPTSSLRVNQFWLFDPNNPHWATLPVLALQLHARDLFGELLELLREVVPNEAAMLPQRPQDIHGPDGIQHLVKALRTIFTSHPNLGATLLGRLPIPHSEPEAENTRLLASLIRAYSAEDSQFIDFYGPPRTVFTVPYFCVLTSCSSQRLGRPSSFDFSGKVVFVGLSETVQSEQQDRFPTVFTSKDGLDLSGVEIAATAFANLLERHHVTPLPLYLHLSVLLVWGILVGTAGFLMSTTRLQHRSGLLIASLAGLGLWLGMVYFGVIVWVFITQALWFPLVIPLLVQLPLGLFAALFSTYRDVNRQRLITEKALADYVPAPVIKPLARRIEEIQSQGQAVHGLCLLTDAEGYTKVSEALEEHPDQLQALMNRYFEALCAPVRKQGGMVSDITGDAVLAIWPAGMLTPELRKTVCETALDLLAAVARFNKSEPGYSLPTRVGLSGGPMFTGDVGAGEYFSYIPLGDIVNTASRIENLNKQLGTRLLASQLVVKDLSGILTRKVGIFQLIGKTRPVVIYELLCRETEADAMCQEAIHFFSHGLEFFHARRWDQAEESFRTCIHHRGEDGPSHFYLSLCSHYRSHPPSPDWQGTVILTTK
;
A
#
# COMPACT_ATOMS: atom_id res chain seq x y z
N VAL A 1 -37.25 46.38 20.60
CA VAL A 1 -38.29 45.38 20.21
C VAL A 1 -38.41 44.37 21.34
N ILE A 2 -39.62 43.97 21.70
CA ILE A 2 -39.86 42.98 22.78
C ILE A 2 -40.52 41.75 22.17
N VAL A 3 -39.90 40.59 22.33
CA VAL A 3 -40.36 39.32 21.77
C VAL A 3 -40.74 38.38 22.90
N PHE A 4 -42.01 38.02 23.01
CA PHE A 4 -42.48 37.04 23.99
C PHE A 4 -42.53 35.65 23.36
N ASP A 5 -41.57 34.80 23.73
CA ASP A 5 -41.56 33.37 23.46
C ASP A 5 -42.36 32.61 24.53
N LEU A 6 -43.61 33.04 24.72
CA LEU A 6 -44.56 32.51 25.70
C LEU A 6 -45.93 32.39 25.03
N PHE A 7 -46.57 31.22 25.17
CA PHE A 7 -47.91 31.02 24.64
C PHE A 7 -48.97 31.41 25.68
N PHE A 8 -49.63 32.56 25.47
CA PHE A 8 -50.69 33.06 26.34
C PHE A 8 -52.02 32.33 26.08
N LYS A 9 -52.20 31.16 26.71
CA LYS A 9 -53.38 30.29 26.58
C LYS A 9 -54.51 30.60 27.56
N ASP A 10 -54.18 30.83 28.83
CA ASP A 10 -55.15 30.99 29.93
C ASP A 10 -55.22 32.44 30.43
N ILE A 11 -56.43 32.86 30.79
CA ILE A 11 -56.83 34.25 31.05
C ILE A 11 -56.44 34.61 32.50
N GLY A 12 -55.61 35.65 32.68
CA GLY A 12 -55.58 36.42 33.93
C GLY A 12 -56.91 37.18 34.15
N SER A 13 -57.01 38.11 35.09
CA SER A 13 -58.24 38.94 35.15
C SER A 13 -58.45 39.72 33.83
N GLN A 14 -59.70 40.00 33.44
CA GLN A 14 -59.97 40.80 32.23
C GLN A 14 -59.30 42.18 32.29
N GLU A 15 -59.16 42.74 33.49
CA GLU A 15 -58.47 44.01 33.76
C GLU A 15 -56.96 43.90 33.48
N GLU A 16 -56.29 42.85 33.94
CA GLU A 16 -54.86 42.61 33.66
C GLU A 16 -54.60 42.41 32.16
N ASN A 17 -55.47 41.68 31.46
CA ASN A 17 -55.34 41.51 30.01
C ASN A 17 -55.56 42.82 29.24
N ALA A 18 -56.51 43.65 29.69
CA ALA A 18 -56.72 44.97 29.09
C ALA A 18 -55.53 45.90 29.35
N ALA A 19 -54.99 45.90 30.57
CA ALA A 19 -53.81 46.67 30.92
C ALA A 19 -52.58 46.22 30.12
N PHE A 20 -52.38 44.91 29.97
CA PHE A 20 -51.26 44.37 29.19
C PHE A 20 -51.42 44.65 27.68
N ALA A 21 -52.64 44.48 27.14
CA ALA A 21 -52.94 44.85 25.75
C ALA A 21 -52.68 46.35 25.50
N GLU A 22 -53.09 47.22 26.41
CA GLU A 22 -52.85 48.66 26.28
C GLU A 22 -51.37 49.01 26.39
N ALA A 23 -50.63 48.39 27.31
CA ALA A 23 -49.19 48.55 27.41
C ALA A 23 -48.47 48.14 26.11
N MET A 24 -48.91 47.05 25.47
CA MET A 24 -48.36 46.61 24.17
C MET A 24 -48.66 47.62 23.05
N ARG A 25 -49.88 48.17 23.00
CA ARG A 25 -50.25 49.19 22.01
C ARG A 25 -49.43 50.46 22.15
N VAL A 26 -49.25 50.92 23.40
CA VAL A 26 -48.43 52.11 23.71
C VAL A 26 -46.96 51.85 23.34
N ALA A 27 -46.44 50.65 23.60
CA ALA A 27 -45.07 50.28 23.25
C ALA A 27 -44.84 50.17 21.73
N GLY A 28 -45.83 49.65 20.98
CA GLY A 28 -45.82 49.62 19.51
C GLY A 28 -44.70 48.79 18.86
N ASN A 29 -44.02 47.93 19.63
CA ASN A 29 -42.85 47.15 19.20
C ASN A 29 -42.81 45.73 19.81
N VAL A 30 -43.99 45.14 20.07
CA VAL A 30 -44.14 43.86 20.77
C VAL A 30 -44.53 42.74 19.80
N ILE A 31 -43.83 41.61 19.88
CA ILE A 31 -44.13 40.37 19.13
C ILE A 31 -44.60 39.31 20.10
N LEU A 32 -45.72 38.65 19.78
CA LEU A 32 -46.20 37.48 20.53
C LEU A 32 -46.00 36.19 19.74
N PHE A 33 -45.76 35.11 20.49
CA PHE A 33 -45.62 33.77 19.97
C PHE A 33 -46.94 33.17 19.48
N GLU A 34 -46.92 32.58 18.28
CA GLU A 34 -47.97 31.72 17.74
C GLU A 34 -47.57 30.25 17.83
N LYS A 35 -48.42 29.44 18.44
CA LYS A 35 -48.17 28.01 18.57
C LYS A 35 -48.45 27.30 17.24
N LEU A 36 -47.45 26.59 16.72
CA LEU A 36 -47.63 25.66 15.61
C LEU A 36 -48.03 24.28 16.15
N THR A 37 -49.18 23.78 15.70
CA THR A 37 -49.64 22.42 16.00
C THR A 37 -49.68 21.61 14.72
N THR A 38 -49.09 20.42 14.72
CA THR A 38 -49.12 19.52 13.55
C THR A 38 -50.36 18.62 13.62
N THR A 39 -51.16 18.58 12.54
CA THR A 39 -52.27 17.64 12.41
C THR A 39 -51.79 16.33 11.76
N GLY A 40 -51.54 15.29 12.57
CA GLY A 40 -51.20 13.94 12.10
C GLY A 40 -50.23 13.17 13.00
N SER A 41 -50.10 11.85 12.78
CA SER A 41 -49.04 11.01 13.37
C SER A 41 -47.67 11.63 13.09
N GLN A 42 -46.75 11.56 14.06
CA GLN A 42 -45.37 12.06 14.01
C GLN A 42 -44.51 11.30 12.97
N THR A 43 -44.93 11.28 11.71
CA THR A 43 -44.22 10.63 10.61
C THR A 43 -43.96 11.66 9.52
N TYR A 44 -42.69 11.86 9.21
CA TYR A 44 -42.23 12.79 8.17
C TYR A 44 -42.78 12.42 6.79
N PRO A 45 -43.11 13.40 5.92
CA PRO A 45 -43.12 14.85 6.15
C PRO A 45 -44.42 15.35 6.79
N VAL A 46 -44.33 16.41 7.62
CA VAL A 46 -45.47 17.11 8.23
C VAL A 46 -46.37 17.68 7.13
N ARG A 47 -47.59 17.14 6.99
CA ARG A 47 -48.50 17.50 5.87
C ARG A 47 -49.34 18.78 6.12
N SER A 48 -49.40 19.29 7.34
CA SER A 48 -50.09 20.55 7.67
C SER A 48 -49.74 21.03 9.08
N SER A 49 -49.40 22.31 9.24
CA SER A 49 -49.32 23.01 10.52
C SER A 49 -50.51 23.95 10.68
N ILE A 50 -51.19 23.87 11.82
CA ILE A 50 -52.24 24.80 12.22
C ILE A 50 -51.61 25.79 13.20
N ARG A 51 -51.75 27.09 12.90
CA ARG A 51 -51.36 28.18 13.80
C ARG A 51 -52.46 28.46 14.79
N ILE A 52 -52.11 28.46 16.06
CA ILE A 52 -52.99 28.85 17.15
C ILE A 52 -52.47 30.19 17.66
N PRO A 53 -53.16 31.31 17.35
CA PRO A 53 -52.76 32.61 17.87
C PRO A 53 -53.01 32.69 19.38
N PRO A 54 -52.38 33.66 20.09
CA PRO A 54 -52.75 33.99 21.46
C PRO A 54 -54.19 34.53 21.52
N THR A 55 -54.69 34.81 22.73
CA THR A 55 -56.05 35.37 22.90
C THR A 55 -56.29 36.58 21.99
N ALA A 56 -57.48 36.67 21.38
CA ALA A 56 -57.77 37.68 20.35
C ALA A 56 -57.46 39.12 20.79
N GLN A 57 -57.69 39.44 22.07
CA GLN A 57 -57.39 40.76 22.66
C GLN A 57 -55.89 41.08 22.66
N LEU A 58 -55.04 40.11 23.03
CA LEU A 58 -53.59 40.28 23.04
C LEU A 58 -53.02 40.21 21.62
N ALA A 59 -53.55 39.31 20.79
CA ALA A 59 -53.16 39.16 19.39
C ALA A 59 -53.32 40.48 18.62
N GLN A 60 -54.48 41.14 18.75
CA GLN A 60 -54.75 42.43 18.09
C GLN A 60 -53.94 43.61 18.66
N ALA A 61 -53.51 43.52 19.91
CA ALA A 61 -52.72 44.55 20.57
C ALA A 61 -51.21 44.44 20.25
N ALA A 62 -50.75 43.25 19.88
CA ALA A 62 -49.36 43.02 19.46
C ALA A 62 -49.05 43.73 18.14
N THR A 63 -47.78 44.07 17.94
CA THR A 63 -47.29 44.63 16.66
C THR A 63 -47.08 43.53 15.63
N GLY A 64 -46.78 42.31 16.08
CA GLY A 64 -46.56 41.16 15.21
C GLY A 64 -46.84 39.84 15.92
N LEU A 65 -47.17 38.83 15.13
CA LEU A 65 -47.37 37.45 15.56
C LEU A 65 -46.42 36.57 14.78
N ALA A 66 -45.66 35.69 15.44
CA ALA A 66 -44.72 34.80 14.77
C ALA A 66 -44.54 33.47 15.50
N SER A 67 -44.21 32.44 14.73
CA SER A 67 -43.92 31.10 15.24
C SER A 67 -42.47 30.91 15.65
N HIS A 68 -42.21 29.86 16.44
CA HIS A 68 -40.85 29.50 16.88
C HIS A 68 -39.94 29.27 15.66
N PRO A 69 -38.68 29.72 15.70
CA PRO A 69 -37.72 29.44 14.62
C PRO A 69 -37.21 27.99 14.59
N LEU A 70 -37.76 27.08 15.39
CA LEU A 70 -37.21 25.72 15.53
C LEU A 70 -38.02 24.69 14.76
N PRO A 71 -37.34 23.70 14.16
CA PRO A 71 -38.01 22.54 13.63
C PRO A 71 -38.70 21.75 14.74
N THR A 72 -40.03 21.59 14.61
CA THR A 72 -40.91 20.94 15.60
C THR A 72 -40.63 19.45 15.87
N SER A 73 -39.55 18.88 15.34
CA SER A 73 -39.24 17.44 15.44
C SER A 73 -37.75 17.06 15.33
N SER A 74 -36.80 18.00 15.52
CA SER A 74 -35.38 17.66 15.37
C SER A 74 -34.81 16.93 16.60
N LEU A 75 -34.24 15.75 16.38
CA LEU A 75 -33.39 15.01 17.35
C LEU A 75 -32.21 15.84 17.88
N ARG A 76 -31.80 16.87 17.14
CA ARG A 76 -30.79 17.87 17.52
C ARG A 76 -31.03 19.17 16.77
N VAL A 77 -30.99 20.30 17.48
CA VAL A 77 -31.12 21.64 16.87
C VAL A 77 -29.76 22.08 16.32
N ASN A 78 -29.68 22.20 15.00
CA ASN A 78 -28.52 22.72 14.27
C ASN A 78 -28.91 23.75 13.20
N GLN A 79 -30.19 23.96 12.99
CA GLN A 79 -30.75 24.90 12.03
C GLN A 79 -31.94 25.63 12.65
N PHE A 80 -32.19 26.83 12.14
CA PHE A 80 -33.38 27.61 12.45
C PHE A 80 -34.08 28.05 11.16
N TRP A 81 -35.40 28.16 11.25
CA TRP A 81 -36.25 28.62 10.16
C TRP A 81 -36.33 30.13 10.16
N LEU A 82 -36.09 30.76 9.00
CA LEU A 82 -36.36 32.17 8.74
C LEU A 82 -37.83 32.37 8.37
N PHE A 83 -38.36 31.43 7.57
CA PHE A 83 -39.74 31.39 7.12
C PHE A 83 -40.33 30.01 7.39
N ASP A 84 -41.64 29.95 7.61
CA ASP A 84 -42.35 28.69 7.87
C ASP A 84 -42.20 27.74 6.65
N PRO A 85 -41.68 26.51 6.81
CA PRO A 85 -41.48 25.59 5.69
C PRO A 85 -42.80 25.16 5.02
N ASN A 86 -43.92 25.20 5.73
CA ASN A 86 -45.24 24.92 5.16
C ASN A 86 -45.87 26.16 4.50
N ASN A 87 -45.35 27.35 4.78
CA ASN A 87 -45.78 28.60 4.19
C ASN A 87 -44.61 29.60 4.08
N PRO A 88 -43.79 29.51 3.02
CA PRO A 88 -42.52 30.23 2.89
C PRO A 88 -42.61 31.77 2.88
N HIS A 89 -43.83 32.31 2.92
CA HIS A 89 -44.09 33.74 3.01
C HIS A 89 -44.30 34.27 4.43
N TRP A 90 -44.34 33.39 5.44
CA TRP A 90 -44.57 33.76 6.83
C TRP A 90 -43.26 33.73 7.59
N ALA A 91 -42.86 34.87 8.15
CA ALA A 91 -41.64 34.97 8.96
C ALA A 91 -41.80 34.32 10.33
N THR A 92 -40.73 33.70 10.81
CA THR A 92 -40.57 33.24 12.19
C THR A 92 -40.07 34.38 13.09
N LEU A 93 -39.97 34.13 14.41
CA LEU A 93 -39.59 35.16 15.39
C LEU A 93 -38.33 35.97 15.03
N PRO A 94 -37.19 35.38 14.59
CA PRO A 94 -35.97 36.13 14.28
C PRO A 94 -36.14 37.13 13.13
N VAL A 95 -36.82 36.74 12.05
CA VAL A 95 -37.02 37.62 10.89
C VAL A 95 -38.01 38.72 11.22
N LEU A 96 -39.09 38.41 11.92
CA LEU A 96 -40.07 39.43 12.32
C LEU A 96 -39.48 40.41 13.35
N ALA A 97 -38.64 39.92 14.27
CA ALA A 97 -37.89 40.76 15.20
C ALA A 97 -36.91 41.69 14.46
N LEU A 98 -36.22 41.19 13.43
CA LEU A 98 -35.32 41.98 12.60
C LEU A 98 -36.09 43.04 11.79
N GLN A 99 -37.23 42.68 11.19
CA GLN A 99 -38.08 43.60 10.45
C GLN A 99 -38.61 44.73 11.34
N LEU A 100 -38.99 44.43 12.59
CA LEU A 100 -39.44 45.44 13.54
C LEU A 100 -38.30 46.28 14.11
N HIS A 101 -37.12 45.69 14.28
CA HIS A 101 -35.94 46.42 14.73
C HIS A 101 -35.47 47.43 13.67
N ALA A 102 -35.60 47.06 12.39
CA ALA A 102 -35.28 47.90 11.23
C ALA A 102 -36.45 48.79 10.75
N ARG A 103 -37.51 48.96 11.56
CA ARG A 103 -38.74 49.64 11.12
C ARG A 103 -38.48 51.07 10.63
N ASP A 104 -37.60 51.80 11.30
CA ASP A 104 -37.28 53.19 10.97
C ASP A 104 -36.53 53.32 9.64
N LEU A 105 -35.90 52.23 9.18
CA LEU A 105 -35.17 52.15 7.90
C LEU A 105 -36.05 51.66 6.74
N PHE A 106 -37.35 51.45 6.96
CA PHE A 106 -38.26 50.98 5.92
C PHE A 106 -38.33 51.94 4.72
N GLY A 107 -38.24 53.25 4.97
CA GLY A 107 -38.19 54.26 3.91
C GLY A 107 -36.98 54.07 2.98
N GLU A 108 -35.79 53.89 3.57
CA GLU A 108 -34.55 53.65 2.84
C GLU A 108 -34.60 52.34 2.03
N LEU A 109 -35.14 51.26 2.62
CA LEU A 109 -35.36 50.01 1.92
C LEU A 109 -36.30 50.18 0.72
N LEU A 110 -37.39 50.94 0.89
CA LEU A 110 -38.38 51.18 -0.16
C LEU A 110 -37.78 52.00 -1.31
N GLU A 111 -36.94 52.98 -1.02
CA GLU A 111 -36.21 53.75 -2.05
C GLU A 111 -35.27 52.85 -2.85
N LEU A 112 -34.46 52.02 -2.20
CA LEU A 112 -33.60 51.05 -2.87
C LEU A 112 -34.40 50.07 -3.76
N LEU A 113 -35.56 49.60 -3.26
CA LEU A 113 -36.44 48.73 -4.03
C LEU A 113 -37.05 49.46 -5.24
N ARG A 114 -37.44 50.73 -5.12
CA ARG A 114 -37.97 51.51 -6.25
C ARG A 114 -36.96 51.69 -7.38
N GLU A 115 -35.67 51.78 -7.07
CA GLU A 115 -34.64 51.89 -8.09
C GLU A 115 -34.42 50.61 -8.91
N VAL A 116 -34.70 49.44 -8.33
CA VAL A 116 -34.39 48.13 -8.94
C VAL A 116 -35.65 47.44 -9.45
N VAL A 117 -36.75 47.51 -8.70
CA VAL A 117 -38.05 46.85 -8.95
C VAL A 117 -39.21 47.84 -8.73
N PRO A 118 -39.36 48.88 -9.58
CA PRO A 118 -40.29 49.99 -9.35
C PRO A 118 -41.76 49.58 -9.30
N ASN A 119 -42.18 48.59 -10.11
CA ASN A 119 -43.58 48.18 -10.21
C ASN A 119 -44.03 47.44 -8.94
N GLU A 120 -43.20 46.55 -8.44
CA GLU A 120 -43.43 45.77 -7.23
C GLU A 120 -43.30 46.64 -5.97
N ALA A 121 -42.33 47.57 -5.96
CA ALA A 121 -42.16 48.53 -4.87
C ALA A 121 -43.36 49.47 -4.72
N ALA A 122 -44.07 49.77 -5.82
CA ALA A 122 -45.31 50.55 -5.77
C ALA A 122 -46.47 49.80 -5.08
N MET A 123 -46.42 48.46 -5.00
CA MET A 123 -47.44 47.65 -4.32
C MET A 123 -47.20 47.52 -2.81
N LEU A 124 -46.03 47.94 -2.32
CA LEU A 124 -45.71 47.95 -0.89
C LEU A 124 -46.39 49.14 -0.17
N PRO A 125 -46.55 49.09 1.17
CA PRO A 125 -46.93 50.26 1.96
C PRO A 125 -45.96 51.42 1.69
N GLN A 126 -46.51 52.61 1.41
CA GLN A 126 -45.69 53.77 1.00
C GLN A 126 -45.21 54.61 2.19
N ARG A 127 -45.86 54.47 3.36
CA ARG A 127 -45.42 55.12 4.61
C ARG A 127 -45.35 54.08 5.73
N PRO A 128 -44.38 54.20 6.66
CA PRO A 128 -44.30 53.31 7.84
C PRO A 128 -45.56 53.32 8.72
N GLN A 129 -46.34 54.39 8.63
CA GLN A 129 -47.62 54.56 9.32
C GLN A 129 -48.70 53.66 8.73
N ASP A 130 -48.64 53.28 7.46
CA ASP A 130 -49.67 52.43 6.85
C ASP A 130 -49.56 50.96 7.32
N ILE A 131 -48.51 50.62 8.08
CA ILE A 131 -48.26 49.30 8.67
C ILE A 131 -48.79 49.31 10.12
N HIS A 132 -49.99 48.78 10.31
CA HIS A 132 -50.66 48.72 11.61
C HIS A 132 -50.99 47.29 12.03
N GLY A 133 -50.71 46.99 13.31
CA GLY A 133 -51.07 45.73 13.93
C GLY A 133 -50.38 44.50 13.33
N PRO A 134 -50.75 43.30 13.78
CA PRO A 134 -50.11 42.06 13.39
C PRO A 134 -50.36 41.71 11.92
N ASP A 135 -51.53 42.05 11.38
CA ASP A 135 -51.86 41.80 9.98
C ASP A 135 -51.03 42.68 9.05
N GLY A 136 -50.88 43.98 9.36
CA GLY A 136 -50.14 44.91 8.52
C GLY A 136 -48.68 44.49 8.33
N ILE A 137 -48.02 44.06 9.41
CA ILE A 137 -46.63 43.61 9.31
C ILE A 137 -46.50 42.27 8.59
N GLN A 138 -47.44 41.34 8.80
CA GLN A 138 -47.47 40.06 8.08
C GLN A 138 -47.68 40.26 6.57
N HIS A 139 -48.55 41.19 6.16
CA HIS A 139 -48.72 41.55 4.75
C HIS A 139 -47.44 42.13 4.15
N LEU A 140 -46.74 43.00 4.89
CA LEU A 140 -45.46 43.54 4.45
C LEU A 140 -44.42 42.44 4.24
N VAL A 141 -44.20 41.58 5.25
CA VAL A 141 -43.25 40.47 5.20
C VAL A 141 -43.56 39.56 4.01
N LYS A 142 -44.84 39.21 3.82
CA LYS A 142 -45.30 38.38 2.70
C LYS A 142 -45.03 39.02 1.35
N ALA A 143 -45.28 40.32 1.22
CA ALA A 143 -45.03 41.07 -0.01
C ALA A 143 -43.54 41.14 -0.31
N LEU A 144 -42.71 41.54 0.67
CA LEU A 144 -41.25 41.56 0.55
C LEU A 144 -40.72 40.18 0.17
N ARG A 145 -41.11 39.12 0.89
CA ARG A 145 -40.67 37.76 0.58
C ARG A 145 -41.03 37.34 -0.84
N THR A 146 -42.23 37.68 -1.33
CA THR A 146 -42.64 37.44 -2.72
C THR A 146 -41.76 38.17 -3.74
N ILE A 147 -41.37 39.42 -3.45
CA ILE A 147 -40.48 40.20 -4.33
C ILE A 147 -39.09 39.57 -4.38
N PHE A 148 -38.53 39.18 -3.23
CA PHE A 148 -37.20 38.57 -3.16
C PHE A 148 -37.15 37.16 -3.78
N THR A 149 -38.21 36.37 -3.64
CA THR A 149 -38.27 35.02 -4.25
C THR A 149 -38.53 35.07 -5.76
N SER A 150 -39.25 36.07 -6.26
CA SER A 150 -39.45 36.27 -7.70
C SER A 150 -38.20 36.79 -8.42
N HIS A 151 -37.28 37.44 -7.70
CA HIS A 151 -36.05 38.01 -8.25
C HIS A 151 -34.80 37.50 -7.52
N PRO A 152 -34.23 36.34 -7.91
CA PRO A 152 -33.11 35.69 -7.18
C PRO A 152 -31.86 36.57 -7.01
N ASN A 153 -31.59 37.51 -7.92
CA ASN A 153 -30.43 38.39 -7.87
C ASN A 153 -30.70 39.75 -7.19
N LEU A 154 -31.93 39.99 -6.74
CA LEU A 154 -32.32 41.25 -6.13
C LEU A 154 -31.49 41.56 -4.88
N GLY A 155 -31.32 40.57 -4.00
CA GLY A 155 -30.51 40.72 -2.79
C GLY A 155 -29.08 41.19 -3.06
N ALA A 156 -28.38 40.52 -3.98
CA ALA A 156 -27.01 40.89 -4.36
C ALA A 156 -26.95 42.31 -4.97
N THR A 157 -27.95 42.66 -5.78
CA THR A 157 -28.05 43.98 -6.42
C THR A 157 -28.27 45.09 -5.40
N LEU A 158 -29.21 44.90 -4.46
CA LEU A 158 -29.49 45.87 -3.40
C LEU A 158 -28.30 46.03 -2.44
N LEU A 159 -27.65 44.93 -2.06
CA LEU A 159 -26.44 44.97 -1.22
C LEU A 159 -25.30 45.75 -1.88
N GLY A 160 -25.15 45.67 -3.20
CA GLY A 160 -24.15 46.43 -3.96
C GLY A 160 -24.46 47.92 -4.09
N ARG A 161 -25.70 48.34 -3.80
CA ARG A 161 -26.16 49.74 -3.84
C ARG A 161 -26.31 50.39 -2.47
N LEU A 162 -25.98 49.68 -1.39
CA LEU A 162 -26.02 50.26 -0.06
C LEU A 162 -25.08 51.47 0.04
N PRO A 163 -25.50 52.55 0.73
CA PRO A 163 -24.68 53.74 0.88
C PRO A 163 -23.39 53.42 1.65
N ILE A 164 -22.30 54.13 1.32
CA ILE A 164 -21.06 54.05 2.08
C ILE A 164 -21.24 54.91 3.33
N PRO A 165 -21.18 54.36 4.55
CA PRO A 165 -21.44 55.12 5.76
C PRO A 165 -20.31 56.11 6.06
N HIS A 166 -20.68 57.32 6.48
CA HIS A 166 -19.74 58.39 6.86
C HIS A 166 -19.68 58.63 8.37
N SER A 167 -20.60 58.04 9.14
CA SER A 167 -20.66 58.08 10.61
C SER A 167 -20.97 56.71 11.22
N GLU A 168 -20.71 56.53 12.52
CA GLU A 168 -21.05 55.28 13.22
C GLU A 168 -22.56 54.93 13.18
N PRO A 169 -23.49 55.88 13.41
CA PRO A 169 -24.92 55.60 13.29
C PRO A 169 -25.34 55.18 11.87
N GLU A 170 -24.78 55.82 10.84
CA GLU A 170 -25.02 55.42 9.44
C GLU A 170 -24.46 54.02 9.16
N ALA A 171 -23.32 53.67 9.76
CA ALA A 171 -22.74 52.34 9.62
C ALA A 171 -23.63 51.28 10.28
N GLU A 172 -24.24 51.58 11.43
CA GLU A 172 -25.21 50.70 12.09
C GLU A 172 -26.47 50.52 11.24
N ASN A 173 -27.05 51.61 10.73
CA ASN A 173 -28.22 51.56 9.84
C ASN A 173 -27.93 50.75 8.57
N THR A 174 -26.78 50.99 7.94
CA THR A 174 -26.35 50.27 6.74
C THR A 174 -26.18 48.77 7.02
N ARG A 175 -25.61 48.39 8.18
CA ARG A 175 -25.49 46.99 8.60
C ARG A 175 -26.86 46.36 8.82
N LEU A 176 -27.77 47.05 9.52
CA LEU A 176 -29.11 46.57 9.80
C LEU A 176 -29.92 46.36 8.51
N LEU A 177 -29.83 47.30 7.57
CA LEU A 177 -30.44 47.20 6.25
C LEU A 177 -29.85 46.05 5.42
N ALA A 178 -28.53 45.88 5.46
CA ALA A 178 -27.85 44.74 4.81
C ALA A 178 -28.31 43.39 5.40
N SER A 179 -28.44 43.30 6.72
CA SER A 179 -28.91 42.09 7.40
C SER A 179 -30.36 41.77 7.05
N LEU A 180 -31.23 42.79 6.93
CA LEU A 180 -32.61 42.62 6.50
C LEU A 180 -32.70 42.11 5.04
N ILE A 181 -31.97 42.74 4.12
CA ILE A 181 -31.91 42.31 2.71
C ILE A 181 -31.43 40.85 2.59
N ARG A 182 -30.40 40.46 3.36
CA ARG A 182 -29.89 39.09 3.40
C ARG A 182 -30.91 38.11 3.95
N ALA A 183 -31.63 38.46 5.02
CA ALA A 183 -32.66 37.60 5.59
C ALA A 183 -33.77 37.28 4.57
N TYR A 184 -34.25 38.28 3.81
CA TYR A 184 -35.25 38.07 2.76
C TYR A 184 -34.72 37.37 1.51
N SER A 185 -33.41 37.44 1.25
CA SER A 185 -32.76 36.77 0.12
C SER A 185 -32.32 35.34 0.42
N ALA A 186 -32.32 34.94 1.71
CA ALA A 186 -31.87 33.63 2.15
C ALA A 186 -32.87 32.51 1.83
N GLU A 187 -32.38 31.27 1.87
CA GLU A 187 -33.23 30.07 1.92
C GLU A 187 -34.14 30.09 3.16
N ASP A 188 -35.17 29.23 3.20
CA ASP A 188 -36.16 29.22 4.29
C ASP A 188 -35.56 28.84 5.66
N SER A 189 -34.36 28.25 5.68
CA SER A 189 -33.64 27.84 6.88
C SER A 189 -32.14 28.13 6.79
N GLN A 190 -31.51 28.39 7.94
CA GLN A 190 -30.06 28.57 8.07
C GLN A 190 -29.50 27.71 9.21
N PHE A 191 -28.21 27.35 9.12
CA PHE A 191 -27.53 26.70 10.24
C PHE A 191 -27.20 27.74 11.31
N ILE A 192 -27.42 27.35 12.56
CA ILE A 192 -27.15 28.21 13.70
C ILE A 192 -25.68 28.13 14.10
N ASP A 193 -25.05 29.28 14.32
CA ASP A 193 -23.78 29.42 15.01
C ASP A 193 -24.06 29.73 16.48
N PHE A 194 -23.81 28.74 17.35
CA PHE A 194 -24.03 28.90 18.78
C PHE A 194 -22.84 29.62 19.41
N TYR A 195 -23.07 30.81 19.98
CA TYR A 195 -22.01 31.60 20.61
C TYR A 195 -21.39 30.96 21.86
N GLY A 196 -22.07 30.02 22.50
CA GLY A 196 -21.52 29.34 23.67
C GLY A 196 -22.54 28.50 24.44
N PRO A 197 -22.13 27.96 25.61
CA PRO A 197 -23.01 27.21 26.50
C PRO A 197 -24.19 28.05 27.01
N PRO A 198 -25.19 27.45 27.69
CA PRO A 198 -26.34 28.18 28.20
C PRO A 198 -25.96 29.43 29.00
N ARG A 199 -26.69 30.53 28.81
CA ARG A 199 -26.45 31.87 29.37
C ARG A 199 -25.24 32.62 28.79
N THR A 200 -24.81 32.24 27.58
CA THR A 200 -23.83 33.04 26.82
C THR A 200 -24.49 34.30 26.30
N VAL A 201 -25.75 34.22 25.84
CA VAL A 201 -26.57 35.41 25.61
C VAL A 201 -26.88 36.05 26.96
N PHE A 202 -26.81 37.38 27.03
CA PHE A 202 -27.04 38.11 28.28
C PHE A 202 -28.46 37.90 28.81
N THR A 203 -28.62 36.97 29.74
CA THR A 203 -29.92 36.60 30.32
C THR A 203 -30.14 37.30 31.65
N VAL A 204 -31.23 38.06 31.78
CA VAL A 204 -31.67 38.70 33.03
C VAL A 204 -32.90 37.98 33.59
N PRO A 205 -32.90 37.53 34.84
CA PRO A 205 -34.10 37.00 35.47
C PRO A 205 -35.22 38.04 35.50
N TYR A 206 -36.42 37.66 35.08
CA TYR A 206 -37.56 38.58 34.95
C TYR A 206 -37.86 39.38 36.22
N PHE A 207 -37.80 38.73 37.40
CA PHE A 207 -38.04 39.41 38.68
C PHE A 207 -37.05 40.56 38.96
N CYS A 208 -35.81 40.49 38.47
CA CYS A 208 -34.83 41.54 38.66
C CYS A 208 -35.10 42.80 37.84
N VAL A 209 -35.83 42.68 36.74
CA VAL A 209 -36.32 43.82 35.96
C VAL A 209 -37.44 44.54 36.72
N LEU A 210 -38.32 43.80 37.40
CA LEU A 210 -39.47 44.36 38.12
C LEU A 210 -39.10 44.98 39.47
N THR A 211 -38.19 44.38 40.24
CA THR A 211 -37.92 44.79 41.63
C THR A 211 -36.60 45.52 41.84
N SER A 212 -35.84 45.81 40.77
CA SER A 212 -34.50 46.43 40.81
C SER A 212 -33.54 45.66 41.75
N CYS A 213 -33.02 44.52 41.28
CA CYS A 213 -32.09 43.70 42.06
C CYS A 213 -30.77 44.43 42.38
N SER A 214 -30.61 44.98 43.59
CA SER A 214 -29.28 45.35 44.12
C SER A 214 -28.62 44.12 44.76
N SER A 215 -28.04 43.24 43.95
CA SER A 215 -27.40 42.02 44.45
C SER A 215 -25.93 41.95 44.08
N GLN A 216 -25.05 42.28 45.04
CA GLN A 216 -23.61 42.05 44.99
C GLN A 216 -23.23 40.60 44.64
N ARG A 217 -24.15 39.63 44.79
CA ARG A 217 -23.90 38.20 44.45
C ARG A 217 -23.95 37.88 42.95
N LEU A 218 -24.54 38.74 42.12
CA LEU A 218 -24.67 38.52 40.68
C LEU A 218 -23.78 39.43 39.83
N GLY A 219 -23.05 40.37 40.44
CA GLY A 219 -22.14 41.28 39.74
C GLY A 219 -22.82 42.16 38.67
N ARG A 220 -24.12 42.46 38.82
CA ARG A 220 -24.94 43.13 37.79
C ARG A 220 -25.41 44.52 38.23
N PRO A 221 -25.63 45.46 37.28
CA PRO A 221 -26.05 46.83 37.58
C PRO A 221 -27.45 46.89 38.21
N SER A 222 -27.71 47.95 38.98
CA SER A 222 -28.97 48.21 39.69
C SER A 222 -30.13 48.61 38.78
N SER A 223 -29.85 49.01 37.53
CA SER A 223 -30.84 49.29 36.49
C SER A 223 -30.35 48.74 35.15
N PHE A 224 -31.29 48.27 34.32
CA PHE A 224 -31.01 47.74 32.99
C PHE A 224 -31.55 48.69 31.94
N ASP A 225 -30.69 49.18 31.05
CA ASP A 225 -31.10 49.94 29.88
C ASP A 225 -31.37 49.01 28.69
N PHE A 226 -32.63 49.01 28.24
CA PHE A 226 -33.13 48.23 27.11
C PHE A 226 -33.33 49.09 25.84
N SER A 227 -32.99 50.37 25.88
CA SER A 227 -33.13 51.29 24.74
C SER A 227 -32.30 50.79 23.56
N GLY A 228 -32.88 50.78 22.36
CA GLY A 228 -32.25 50.29 21.13
C GLY A 228 -32.04 48.77 21.04
N LYS A 229 -32.40 47.99 22.07
CA LYS A 229 -32.15 46.54 22.11
C LYS A 229 -33.37 45.72 21.69
N VAL A 230 -33.11 44.48 21.27
CA VAL A 230 -34.12 43.44 21.09
C VAL A 230 -34.10 42.52 22.31
N VAL A 231 -35.23 42.40 22.99
CA VAL A 231 -35.36 41.64 24.24
C VAL A 231 -36.26 40.43 23.98
N PHE A 232 -35.72 39.23 24.19
CA PHE A 232 -36.46 37.98 24.15
C PHE A 232 -36.87 37.57 25.57
N VAL A 233 -38.18 37.35 25.78
CA VAL A 233 -38.78 37.02 27.07
C VAL A 233 -39.39 35.62 26.97
N GLY A 234 -38.91 34.69 27.78
CA GLY A 234 -39.33 33.29 27.73
C GLY A 234 -38.84 32.49 28.94
N LEU A 235 -39.14 31.20 28.95
CA LEU A 235 -38.75 30.29 30.03
C LEU A 235 -37.29 29.84 29.85
N SER A 236 -36.49 29.98 30.91
CA SER A 236 -35.07 29.61 30.95
C SER A 236 -34.72 29.06 32.35
N GLU A 237 -35.13 27.84 32.66
CA GLU A 237 -34.93 27.22 33.98
C GLU A 237 -33.63 26.40 34.09
N THR A 238 -33.06 26.35 35.30
CA THR A 238 -31.78 25.70 35.59
C THR A 238 -31.87 24.26 36.11
N VAL A 239 -33.04 23.85 36.63
CA VAL A 239 -33.29 22.50 37.18
C VAL A 239 -34.78 22.22 36.97
N GLN A 240 -35.15 21.21 36.17
CA GLN A 240 -36.56 20.87 35.93
C GLN A 240 -36.83 19.37 35.90
N SER A 241 -37.83 18.94 36.67
CA SER A 241 -38.37 17.57 36.72
C SER A 241 -39.37 17.26 35.60
N GLU A 242 -39.91 18.29 34.92
CA GLU A 242 -41.01 18.18 33.94
C GLU A 242 -40.86 19.19 32.79
N GLN A 243 -39.71 19.19 32.11
CA GLN A 243 -39.52 20.07 30.94
C GLN A 243 -40.19 19.45 29.69
N GLN A 244 -41.23 20.11 29.15
CA GLN A 244 -41.90 19.68 27.91
C GLN A 244 -41.07 19.92 26.64
N ASP A 245 -40.07 20.82 26.66
CA ASP A 245 -39.25 21.19 25.50
C ASP A 245 -37.74 21.11 25.81
N ARG A 246 -37.10 19.97 25.52
CA ARG A 246 -35.63 19.86 25.46
C ARG A 246 -35.18 20.01 24.01
N PHE A 247 -34.23 20.91 23.78
CA PHE A 247 -33.58 21.10 22.48
C PHE A 247 -32.12 20.66 22.56
N PRO A 248 -31.78 19.41 22.19
CA PRO A 248 -30.39 18.97 22.20
C PRO A 248 -29.56 19.81 21.24
N THR A 249 -28.47 20.42 21.72
CA THR A 249 -27.56 21.28 20.93
C THR A 249 -26.13 20.74 20.97
N VAL A 250 -25.14 21.55 20.57
CA VAL A 250 -23.71 21.25 20.77
C VAL A 250 -23.26 21.42 22.24
N PHE A 251 -24.06 22.12 23.06
CA PHE A 251 -23.74 22.42 24.46
C PHE A 251 -24.58 21.62 25.47
N THR A 252 -25.35 20.64 25.02
CA THR A 252 -26.11 19.74 25.89
C THR A 252 -25.18 18.93 26.79
N SER A 253 -25.19 19.25 28.09
CA SER A 253 -24.39 18.56 29.13
C SER A 253 -25.20 17.45 29.81
N LYS A 254 -24.49 16.49 30.40
CA LYS A 254 -25.07 15.47 31.30
C LYS A 254 -25.68 16.09 32.58
N ASP A 255 -25.33 17.34 32.90
CA ASP A 255 -25.83 18.08 34.06
C ASP A 255 -27.29 18.56 33.89
N GLY A 256 -27.87 18.38 32.69
CA GLY A 256 -29.28 18.69 32.42
C GLY A 256 -29.59 20.16 32.16
N LEU A 257 -28.56 21.01 32.08
CA LEU A 257 -28.63 22.41 31.65
C LEU A 257 -28.50 22.48 30.13
N ASP A 258 -29.62 22.72 29.45
CA ASP A 258 -29.71 22.88 28.00
C ASP A 258 -29.97 24.36 27.62
N LEU A 259 -29.66 24.70 26.37
CA LEU A 259 -30.04 25.99 25.77
C LEU A 259 -31.57 26.07 25.72
N SER A 260 -32.14 27.12 26.28
CA SER A 260 -33.59 27.36 26.27
C SER A 260 -34.08 27.76 24.86
N GLY A 261 -35.35 27.48 24.54
CA GLY A 261 -35.95 27.87 23.25
C GLY A 261 -35.80 29.38 22.97
N VAL A 262 -36.02 30.19 24.01
CA VAL A 262 -35.83 31.65 23.97
C VAL A 262 -34.38 32.06 23.71
N GLU A 263 -33.39 31.38 24.30
CA GLU A 263 -31.98 31.64 24.05
C GLU A 263 -31.56 31.22 22.63
N ILE A 264 -32.15 30.14 22.11
CA ILE A 264 -31.93 29.72 20.71
C ILE A 264 -32.55 30.74 19.75
N ALA A 265 -33.74 31.25 20.03
CA ALA A 265 -34.37 32.30 19.21
C ALA A 265 -33.56 33.61 19.23
N ALA A 266 -33.03 33.98 20.40
CA ALA A 266 -32.13 35.14 20.53
C ALA A 266 -30.81 34.93 19.77
N THR A 267 -30.24 33.72 19.82
CA THR A 267 -29.04 33.35 19.05
C THR A 267 -29.31 33.41 17.55
N ALA A 268 -30.44 32.87 17.08
CA ALA A 268 -30.84 32.95 15.68
C ALA A 268 -31.01 34.40 15.22
N PHE A 269 -31.63 35.27 16.02
CA PHE A 269 -31.71 36.69 15.73
C PHE A 269 -30.32 37.35 15.65
N ALA A 270 -29.42 37.05 16.59
CA ALA A 270 -28.07 37.58 16.58
C ALA A 270 -27.26 37.12 15.36
N ASN A 271 -27.38 35.85 14.95
CA ASN A 271 -26.80 35.32 13.72
C ASN A 271 -27.25 36.09 12.47
N LEU A 272 -28.53 36.51 12.42
CA LEU A 272 -29.05 37.36 11.33
C LEU A 272 -28.46 38.77 11.37
N LEU A 273 -28.39 39.36 12.56
CA LEU A 273 -27.91 40.73 12.76
C LEU A 273 -26.41 40.85 12.44
N GLU A 274 -25.59 39.95 12.97
CA GLU A 274 -24.12 39.99 12.89
C GLU A 274 -23.57 39.31 11.63
N ARG A 275 -24.41 38.57 10.88
CA ARG A 275 -24.01 37.74 9.73
C ARG A 275 -23.09 36.57 10.10
N HIS A 276 -23.23 36.06 11.31
CA HIS A 276 -22.52 34.90 11.83
C HIS A 276 -23.45 33.69 11.84
N HIS A 277 -23.74 33.11 10.68
CA HIS A 277 -24.42 31.81 10.59
C HIS A 277 -23.53 30.82 9.85
N VAL A 278 -23.63 29.54 10.22
CA VAL A 278 -22.79 28.52 9.61
C VAL A 278 -23.22 28.31 8.15
N THR A 279 -22.27 28.42 7.22
CA THR A 279 -22.54 28.21 5.80
C THR A 279 -21.77 27.00 5.28
N PRO A 280 -22.46 25.95 4.81
CA PRO A 280 -21.79 24.85 4.14
C PRO A 280 -21.21 25.33 2.81
N LEU A 281 -20.07 24.76 2.40
CA LEU A 281 -19.57 25.03 1.06
C LEU A 281 -20.57 24.56 0.01
N PRO A 282 -20.74 25.31 -1.09
CA PRO A 282 -21.54 24.85 -2.20
C PRO A 282 -20.92 23.57 -2.79
N LEU A 283 -21.77 22.70 -3.33
CA LEU A 283 -21.41 21.34 -3.73
C LEU A 283 -20.16 21.28 -4.63
N TYR A 284 -20.02 22.21 -5.58
CA TYR A 284 -18.87 22.24 -6.49
C TYR A 284 -17.55 22.54 -5.77
N LEU A 285 -17.53 23.48 -4.81
CA LEU A 285 -16.33 23.76 -4.00
C LEU A 285 -16.03 22.60 -3.05
N HIS A 286 -17.08 21.98 -2.49
CA HIS A 286 -16.93 20.79 -1.66
C HIS A 286 -16.22 19.67 -2.43
N LEU A 287 -16.70 19.36 -3.64
CA LEU A 287 -16.10 18.34 -4.51
C LEU A 287 -14.68 18.74 -4.97
N SER A 288 -14.43 20.03 -5.27
CA SER A 288 -13.10 20.48 -5.68
C SER A 288 -12.08 20.33 -4.56
N VAL A 289 -12.45 20.63 -3.31
CA VAL A 289 -11.56 20.43 -2.14
C VAL A 289 -11.21 18.95 -1.99
N LEU A 290 -12.21 18.05 -2.10
CA LEU A 290 -11.98 16.60 -2.03
C LEU A 290 -11.06 16.08 -3.14
N LEU A 291 -11.24 16.58 -4.36
CA LEU A 291 -10.43 16.20 -5.51
C LEU A 291 -8.97 16.67 -5.36
N VAL A 292 -8.77 17.95 -5.05
CA VAL A 292 -7.44 18.55 -4.87
C VAL A 292 -6.70 17.87 -3.72
N TRP A 293 -7.37 17.63 -2.60
CA TRP A 293 -6.77 16.91 -1.47
C TRP A 293 -6.38 15.48 -1.84
N GLY A 294 -7.26 14.74 -2.52
CA GLY A 294 -6.98 13.37 -2.97
C GLY A 294 -5.78 13.31 -3.93
N ILE A 295 -5.68 14.24 -4.88
CA ILE A 295 -4.53 14.34 -5.79
C ILE A 295 -3.25 14.67 -5.01
N LEU A 296 -3.30 15.58 -4.05
CA LEU A 296 -2.14 15.97 -3.25
C LEU A 296 -1.61 14.80 -2.42
N VAL A 297 -2.48 14.08 -1.72
CA VAL A 297 -2.11 12.89 -0.95
C VAL A 297 -1.56 11.78 -1.88
N GLY A 298 -2.22 11.55 -3.02
CA GLY A 298 -1.79 10.53 -3.98
C GLY A 298 -0.44 10.84 -4.62
N THR A 299 -0.21 12.09 -5.04
CA THR A 299 1.06 12.54 -5.63
C THR A 299 2.20 12.53 -4.63
N ALA A 300 1.96 12.96 -3.38
CA ALA A 300 2.94 12.87 -2.30
C ALA A 300 3.35 11.41 -2.03
N GLY A 301 2.38 10.50 -1.97
CA GLY A 301 2.63 9.06 -1.83
C GLY A 301 3.43 8.47 -3.00
N PHE A 302 3.08 8.85 -4.23
CA PHE A 302 3.77 8.38 -5.44
C PHE A 302 5.22 8.88 -5.54
N LEU A 303 5.43 10.19 -5.39
CA LEU A 303 6.77 10.79 -5.49
C LEU A 303 7.74 10.16 -4.48
N MET A 304 7.30 9.97 -3.24
CA MET A 304 8.12 9.32 -2.22
C MET A 304 8.46 7.86 -2.55
N SER A 305 7.49 7.10 -3.09
CA SER A 305 7.71 5.71 -3.53
C SER A 305 8.79 5.59 -4.62
N THR A 306 8.95 6.61 -5.47
CA THR A 306 9.90 6.58 -6.61
C THR A 306 11.33 7.05 -6.27
N THR A 307 11.55 7.72 -5.13
CA THR A 307 12.88 8.23 -4.80
C THR A 307 13.85 7.09 -4.45
N ARG A 308 15.04 7.11 -5.08
CA ARG A 308 16.14 6.11 -4.95
C ARG A 308 16.73 5.94 -3.54
N LEU A 309 16.11 6.48 -2.48
CA LEU A 309 16.50 6.26 -1.08
C LEU A 309 16.11 4.84 -0.56
N GLN A 310 15.93 3.87 -1.47
CA GLN A 310 15.37 2.53 -1.25
C GLN A 310 16.17 1.60 -0.31
N HIS A 311 17.28 2.02 0.29
CA HIS A 311 18.13 1.16 1.13
C HIS A 311 17.88 1.26 2.64
N ARG A 312 16.94 2.07 3.13
CA ARG A 312 16.55 2.11 4.55
C ARG A 312 15.03 2.00 4.73
N SER A 313 14.51 0.79 4.59
CA SER A 313 13.07 0.47 4.62
C SER A 313 12.32 0.98 5.86
N GLY A 314 12.94 0.98 7.05
CA GLY A 314 12.29 1.45 8.29
C GLY A 314 12.15 2.97 8.42
N LEU A 315 13.17 3.73 8.00
CA LEU A 315 13.19 5.20 8.11
C LEU A 315 12.21 5.85 7.13
N LEU A 316 12.02 5.25 5.96
CA LEU A 316 11.09 5.74 4.95
C LEU A 316 9.63 5.58 5.39
N ILE A 317 9.23 4.42 5.92
CA ILE A 317 7.87 4.18 6.42
C ILE A 317 7.52 5.20 7.52
N ALA A 318 8.46 5.46 8.44
CA ALA A 318 8.29 6.47 9.48
C ALA A 318 8.17 7.90 8.91
N SER A 319 8.99 8.25 7.90
CA SER A 319 8.91 9.56 7.24
C SER A 319 7.61 9.78 6.46
N LEU A 320 7.07 8.73 5.86
CA LEU A 320 5.85 8.77 5.03
C LEU A 320 4.61 8.91 5.91
N ALA A 321 4.55 8.15 7.01
CA ALA A 321 3.54 8.34 8.05
C ALA A 321 3.65 9.74 8.68
N GLY A 322 4.87 10.21 8.95
CA GLY A 322 5.13 11.54 9.51
C GLY A 322 4.64 12.68 8.60
N LEU A 323 4.94 12.63 7.30
CA LEU A 323 4.49 13.64 6.34
C LEU A 323 2.97 13.62 6.20
N GLY A 324 2.35 12.43 6.08
CA GLY A 324 0.90 12.30 6.00
C GLY A 324 0.21 12.92 7.21
N LEU A 325 0.68 12.61 8.42
CA LEU A 325 0.17 13.19 9.66
C LEU A 325 0.35 14.71 9.71
N TRP A 326 1.52 15.21 9.32
CA TRP A 326 1.77 16.66 9.27
C TRP A 326 0.82 17.38 8.31
N LEU A 327 0.64 16.84 7.11
CA LEU A 327 -0.27 17.39 6.10
C LEU A 327 -1.71 17.41 6.63
N GLY A 328 -2.16 16.31 7.25
CA GLY A 328 -3.48 16.24 7.88
C GLY A 328 -3.67 17.25 9.01
N MET A 329 -2.64 17.47 9.82
CA MET A 329 -2.66 18.47 10.90
C MET A 329 -2.75 19.91 10.37
N VAL A 330 -2.01 20.23 9.30
CA VAL A 330 -2.09 21.53 8.62
C VAL A 330 -3.49 21.76 8.05
N TYR A 331 -4.06 20.77 7.36
CA TYR A 331 -5.42 20.86 6.81
C TYR A 331 -6.47 21.09 7.90
N PHE A 332 -6.39 20.33 8.99
CA PHE A 332 -7.27 20.49 10.14
C PHE A 332 -7.16 21.90 10.75
N GLY A 333 -5.92 22.38 10.95
CA GLY A 333 -5.68 23.72 11.49
C GLY A 333 -6.26 24.84 10.62
N VAL A 334 -6.08 24.75 9.29
CA VAL A 334 -6.64 25.70 8.33
C VAL A 334 -8.16 25.70 8.39
N ILE A 335 -8.82 24.54 8.43
CA ILE A 335 -10.27 24.45 8.48
C ILE A 335 -10.82 25.03 9.79
N VAL A 336 -10.21 24.70 10.93
CA VAL A 336 -10.64 25.24 12.22
C VAL A 336 -10.49 26.76 12.23
N TRP A 337 -9.39 27.29 11.70
CA TRP A 337 -9.18 28.72 11.58
C TRP A 337 -10.22 29.41 10.68
N VAL A 338 -10.52 28.83 9.52
CA VAL A 338 -11.55 29.34 8.60
C VAL A 338 -12.95 29.26 9.22
N PHE A 339 -13.26 28.18 9.95
CA PHE A 339 -14.54 28.04 10.64
C PHE A 339 -14.71 29.11 11.73
N ILE A 340 -13.70 29.35 12.56
CA ILE A 340 -13.76 30.37 13.63
C ILE A 340 -13.87 31.79 13.07
N THR A 341 -13.20 32.07 11.95
CA THR A 341 -13.14 33.43 11.38
C THR A 341 -14.28 33.75 10.42
N GLN A 342 -14.84 32.75 9.74
CA GLN A 342 -15.81 32.95 8.66
C GLN A 342 -17.09 32.10 8.77
N ALA A 343 -17.22 31.24 9.80
CA ALA A 343 -18.32 30.29 9.97
C ALA A 343 -18.55 29.37 8.75
N LEU A 344 -17.49 29.12 7.95
CA LEU A 344 -17.55 28.26 6.77
C LEU A 344 -17.29 26.80 7.14
N TRP A 345 -18.20 25.92 6.75
CA TRP A 345 -18.10 24.49 7.07
C TRP A 345 -17.44 23.68 5.94
N PHE A 346 -16.17 23.33 6.15
CA PHE A 346 -15.37 22.48 5.26
C PHE A 346 -15.48 20.97 5.57
N PRO A 347 -15.26 20.10 4.56
CA PRO A 347 -15.24 18.65 4.77
C PRO A 347 -14.04 18.22 5.62
N LEU A 348 -14.32 17.62 6.78
CA LEU A 348 -13.31 17.13 7.70
C LEU A 348 -13.14 15.62 7.64
N VAL A 349 -14.27 14.89 7.61
CA VAL A 349 -14.31 13.43 7.73
C VAL A 349 -13.63 12.75 6.54
N ILE A 350 -14.04 13.07 5.31
CA ILE A 350 -13.55 12.35 4.13
C ILE A 350 -12.04 12.58 3.90
N PRO A 351 -11.51 13.82 3.91
CA PRO A 351 -10.08 14.08 3.72
C PRO A 351 -9.19 13.41 4.76
N LEU A 352 -9.56 13.48 6.04
CA LEU A 352 -8.71 13.05 7.15
C LEU A 352 -8.90 11.57 7.52
N LEU A 353 -10.14 11.06 7.52
CA LEU A 353 -10.45 9.70 7.97
C LEU A 353 -10.57 8.68 6.83
N VAL A 354 -10.67 9.13 5.58
CA VAL A 354 -10.80 8.23 4.42
C VAL A 354 -9.62 8.39 3.46
N GLN A 355 -9.45 9.57 2.85
CA GLN A 355 -8.45 9.76 1.79
C GLN A 355 -7.01 9.66 2.29
N LEU A 356 -6.70 10.23 3.45
CA LEU A 356 -5.35 10.19 4.03
C LEU A 356 -4.91 8.77 4.43
N PRO A 357 -5.69 7.98 5.20
CA PRO A 357 -5.35 6.59 5.50
C PRO A 357 -5.26 5.72 4.26
N LEU A 358 -6.18 5.90 3.30
CA LEU A 358 -6.17 5.14 2.05
C LEU A 358 -4.94 5.46 1.20
N GLY A 359 -4.55 6.73 1.11
CA GLY A 359 -3.35 7.17 0.41
C GLY A 359 -2.07 6.64 1.04
N LEU A 360 -1.97 6.69 2.38
CA LEU A 360 -0.86 6.08 3.13
C LEU A 360 -0.79 4.58 2.89
N PHE A 361 -1.92 3.87 2.96
CA PHE A 361 -1.98 2.43 2.70
C PHE A 361 -1.53 2.10 1.27
N ALA A 362 -2.01 2.84 0.26
CA ALA A 362 -1.61 2.65 -1.12
C ALA A 362 -0.11 2.86 -1.34
N ALA A 363 0.49 3.89 -0.72
CA ALA A 363 1.92 4.17 -0.80
C ALA A 363 2.78 3.10 -0.09
N LEU A 364 2.32 2.61 1.07
CA LEU A 364 2.98 1.49 1.75
C LEU A 364 2.91 0.20 0.93
N PHE A 365 1.76 -0.06 0.31
CA PHE A 365 1.55 -1.22 -0.53
C PHE A 365 2.39 -1.19 -1.81
N SER A 366 2.52 -0.03 -2.47
CA SER A 366 3.40 0.11 -3.64
C SER A 366 4.86 -0.15 -3.25
N THR A 367 5.32 0.46 -2.16
CA THR A 367 6.68 0.26 -1.64
C THR A 367 6.94 -1.21 -1.30
N TYR A 368 5.98 -1.89 -0.66
CA TYR A 368 6.08 -3.32 -0.36
C TYR A 368 6.21 -4.17 -1.64
N ARG A 369 5.39 -3.88 -2.66
CA ARG A 369 5.45 -4.59 -3.94
C ARG A 369 6.78 -4.37 -4.65
N ASP A 370 7.30 -3.16 -4.65
CA ASP A 370 8.58 -2.83 -5.30
C ASP A 370 9.75 -3.56 -4.63
N VAL A 371 9.79 -3.56 -3.29
CA VAL A 371 10.80 -4.30 -2.51
C VAL A 371 10.72 -5.79 -2.80
N ASN A 372 9.52 -6.38 -2.84
CA ASN A 372 9.36 -7.81 -3.09
C ASN A 372 9.72 -8.18 -4.54
N ARG A 373 9.44 -7.30 -5.50
CA ARG A 373 9.81 -7.51 -6.91
C ARG A 373 11.31 -7.43 -7.12
N GLN A 374 11.99 -6.49 -6.48
CA GLN A 374 13.45 -6.40 -6.50
C GLN A 374 14.08 -7.66 -5.92
N ARG A 375 13.55 -8.19 -4.81
CA ARG A 375 14.02 -9.44 -4.20
C ARG A 375 13.94 -10.62 -5.18
N LEU A 376 12.82 -10.79 -5.88
CA LEU A 376 12.63 -11.88 -6.84
C LEU A 376 13.57 -11.75 -8.05
N ILE A 377 13.84 -10.53 -8.53
CA ILE A 377 14.77 -10.30 -9.64
C ILE A 377 16.20 -10.64 -9.20
N THR A 378 16.61 -10.23 -8.00
CA THR A 378 17.94 -10.54 -7.45
C THR A 378 18.11 -12.05 -7.21
N GLU A 379 17.09 -12.72 -6.66
CA GLU A 379 17.12 -14.18 -6.47
C GLU A 379 17.24 -14.92 -7.81
N LYS A 380 16.52 -14.47 -8.86
CA LYS A 380 16.61 -15.07 -10.20
C LYS A 380 17.95 -14.82 -10.86
N ALA A 381 18.50 -13.60 -10.76
CA ALA A 381 19.80 -13.27 -11.31
C ALA A 381 20.92 -14.06 -10.61
N LEU A 382 20.86 -14.25 -9.29
CA LEU A 382 21.83 -15.06 -8.55
C LEU A 382 21.73 -16.56 -8.87
N ALA A 383 20.54 -17.05 -9.24
CA ALA A 383 20.32 -18.44 -9.66
C ALA A 383 21.03 -18.82 -10.96
N ASP A 384 21.29 -17.83 -11.83
CA ASP A 384 21.99 -18.07 -13.10
C ASP A 384 23.52 -18.17 -12.92
N TYR A 385 24.07 -17.69 -11.80
CA TYR A 385 25.53 -17.66 -11.55
C TYR A 385 26.00 -18.51 -10.36
N VAL A 386 25.09 -19.01 -9.52
CA VAL A 386 25.42 -19.82 -8.34
C VAL A 386 24.61 -21.13 -8.36
N PRO A 387 25.24 -22.32 -8.24
CA PRO A 387 24.53 -23.59 -8.20
C PRO A 387 23.40 -23.62 -7.15
N ALA A 388 22.21 -24.11 -7.55
CA ALA A 388 20.99 -24.13 -6.74
C ALA A 388 21.11 -24.65 -5.29
N PRO A 389 22.02 -25.59 -4.92
CA PRO A 389 22.20 -26.01 -3.53
C PRO A 389 22.71 -24.91 -2.60
N VAL A 390 23.37 -23.87 -3.12
CA VAL A 390 24.04 -22.81 -2.32
C VAL A 390 23.09 -21.63 -2.03
N ILE A 391 22.07 -21.40 -2.86
CA ILE A 391 21.19 -20.22 -2.76
C ILE A 391 20.18 -20.31 -1.62
N LYS A 392 19.65 -21.52 -1.35
CA LYS A 392 18.67 -21.72 -0.25
C LYS A 392 19.28 -21.43 1.14
N PRO A 393 20.54 -21.81 1.41
CA PRO A 393 21.27 -21.36 2.60
C PRO A 393 21.62 -19.85 2.56
N LEU A 394 22.08 -19.32 1.42
CA LEU A 394 22.49 -17.91 1.26
C LEU A 394 21.38 -16.92 1.67
N ALA A 395 20.13 -17.24 1.30
CA ALA A 395 18.97 -16.38 1.56
C ALA A 395 18.50 -16.41 3.03
N ARG A 396 18.98 -17.36 3.86
CA ARG A 396 18.53 -17.51 5.25
C ARG A 396 19.44 -16.88 6.29
N ARG A 397 20.74 -16.67 6.01
CA ARG A 397 21.67 -15.89 6.86
C ARG A 397 23.02 -15.76 6.17
N ILE A 398 23.41 -14.54 5.82
CA ILE A 398 24.76 -14.23 5.31
C ILE A 398 25.83 -14.54 6.38
N GLU A 399 25.47 -14.54 7.66
CA GLU A 399 26.37 -14.89 8.77
C GLU A 399 26.71 -16.39 8.88
N GLU A 400 25.92 -17.28 8.26
CA GLU A 400 26.16 -18.74 8.31
C GLU A 400 26.98 -19.25 7.09
N ILE A 401 27.33 -18.36 6.14
CA ILE A 401 28.14 -18.69 4.95
C ILE A 401 29.61 -19.01 5.33
N GLN A 402 30.03 -18.76 6.56
CA GLN A 402 31.21 -19.44 7.11
C GLN A 402 30.87 -20.90 7.47
N SER A 403 30.35 -21.66 6.49
CA SER A 403 30.09 -23.06 6.67
C SER A 403 31.44 -23.77 6.87
N GLN A 404 31.64 -24.33 8.07
CA GLN A 404 32.82 -25.15 8.36
C GLN A 404 32.83 -26.31 7.36
N GLY A 405 33.76 -26.28 6.41
CA GLY A 405 33.85 -27.34 5.41
C GLY A 405 34.00 -28.72 6.07
N GLN A 406 33.44 -29.74 5.43
CA GLN A 406 33.33 -31.08 6.00
C GLN A 406 34.21 -32.06 5.21
N ALA A 407 34.95 -32.90 5.94
CA ALA A 407 35.60 -34.08 5.36
C ALA A 407 34.53 -35.15 5.08
N VAL A 408 34.40 -35.52 3.81
CA VAL A 408 33.42 -36.49 3.30
C VAL A 408 34.13 -37.51 2.40
N HIS A 409 33.45 -38.58 2.01
CA HIS A 409 33.88 -39.39 0.89
C HIS A 409 33.17 -38.92 -0.37
N GLY A 410 33.70 -39.23 -1.54
CA GLY A 410 32.99 -38.93 -2.77
C GLY A 410 33.57 -39.62 -3.98
N LEU A 411 32.84 -39.44 -5.08
CA LEU A 411 33.28 -39.83 -6.40
C LEU A 411 33.50 -38.55 -7.22
N CYS A 412 34.52 -38.58 -8.05
CA CYS A 412 34.96 -37.46 -8.89
C CYS A 412 35.02 -37.94 -10.33
N LEU A 413 34.46 -37.13 -11.22
CA LEU A 413 34.49 -37.28 -12.66
C LEU A 413 35.18 -36.06 -13.24
N LEU A 414 36.25 -36.28 -13.99
CA LEU A 414 36.86 -35.24 -14.81
C LEU A 414 36.73 -35.63 -16.29
N THR A 415 36.40 -34.64 -17.11
CA THR A 415 36.37 -34.76 -18.57
C THR A 415 37.40 -33.85 -19.21
N ASP A 416 37.83 -34.20 -20.42
CA ASP A 416 38.72 -33.37 -21.27
C ASP A 416 38.37 -33.64 -22.74
N ALA A 417 38.28 -32.59 -23.57
CA ALA A 417 37.97 -32.76 -24.97
C ALA A 417 39.24 -33.03 -25.79
N GLU A 418 39.18 -34.01 -26.68
CA GLU A 418 40.24 -34.23 -27.65
C GLU A 418 40.13 -33.22 -28.80
N GLY A 419 41.17 -32.41 -28.99
CA GLY A 419 41.27 -31.52 -30.15
C GLY A 419 40.59 -30.16 -29.99
N TYR A 420 40.21 -29.76 -28.77
CA TYR A 420 39.64 -28.42 -28.50
C TYR A 420 40.47 -27.29 -29.12
N THR A 421 41.81 -27.32 -28.98
CA THR A 421 42.70 -26.30 -29.54
C THR A 421 42.50 -26.10 -31.05
N LYS A 422 42.31 -27.19 -31.81
CA LYS A 422 42.08 -27.11 -33.26
C LYS A 422 40.74 -26.46 -33.57
N VAL A 423 39.71 -26.76 -32.77
CA VAL A 423 38.37 -26.17 -32.92
C VAL A 423 38.40 -24.68 -32.56
N SER A 424 39.10 -24.29 -31.49
CA SER A 424 39.22 -22.89 -31.09
C SER A 424 40.01 -22.06 -32.10
N GLU A 425 41.10 -22.61 -32.67
CA GLU A 425 41.87 -21.95 -33.74
C GLU A 425 41.01 -21.79 -35.02
N ALA A 426 40.23 -22.81 -35.38
CA ALA A 426 39.35 -22.75 -36.55
C ALA A 426 38.20 -21.73 -36.41
N LEU A 427 37.84 -21.34 -35.19
CA LEU A 427 36.73 -20.41 -34.89
C LEU A 427 37.22 -19.08 -34.29
N GLU A 428 38.52 -18.77 -34.39
CA GLU A 428 39.12 -17.56 -33.80
C GLU A 428 38.47 -16.27 -34.32
N GLU A 429 38.15 -16.20 -35.62
CA GLU A 429 37.46 -15.06 -36.23
C GLU A 429 35.95 -15.00 -35.93
N HIS A 430 35.40 -16.01 -35.24
CA HIS A 430 33.97 -16.15 -34.93
C HIS A 430 33.72 -16.53 -33.46
N PRO A 431 34.10 -15.67 -32.49
CA PRO A 431 34.01 -15.96 -31.06
C PRO A 431 32.57 -16.28 -30.59
N ASP A 432 31.56 -15.67 -31.20
CA ASP A 432 30.14 -15.95 -30.89
C ASP A 432 29.74 -17.39 -31.26
N GLN A 433 30.30 -17.92 -32.37
CA GLN A 433 30.05 -19.30 -32.80
C GLN A 433 30.76 -20.29 -31.88
N LEU A 434 32.00 -19.99 -31.47
CA LEU A 434 32.73 -20.79 -30.49
C LEU A 434 31.98 -20.83 -29.16
N GLN A 435 31.50 -19.69 -28.66
CA GLN A 435 30.70 -19.64 -27.44
C GLN A 435 29.42 -20.48 -27.56
N ALA A 436 28.68 -20.35 -28.66
CA ALA A 436 27.45 -21.11 -28.86
C ALA A 436 27.71 -22.62 -28.95
N LEU A 437 28.79 -23.05 -29.62
CA LEU A 437 29.23 -24.44 -29.70
C LEU A 437 29.60 -24.97 -28.31
N MET A 438 30.42 -24.23 -27.56
CA MET A 438 30.84 -24.62 -26.21
C MET A 438 29.68 -24.71 -25.24
N ASN A 439 28.69 -23.80 -25.31
CA ASN A 439 27.48 -23.90 -24.49
C ASN A 439 26.69 -25.20 -24.79
N ARG A 440 26.59 -25.61 -26.07
CA ARG A 440 25.96 -26.89 -26.44
C ARG A 440 26.78 -28.10 -25.97
N TYR A 441 28.10 -28.03 -26.07
CA TYR A 441 29.01 -29.07 -25.60
C TYR A 441 28.94 -29.24 -24.08
N PHE A 442 29.02 -28.14 -23.30
CA PHE A 442 28.90 -28.19 -21.84
C PHE A 442 27.51 -28.66 -21.40
N GLU A 443 26.44 -28.30 -22.11
CA GLU A 443 25.11 -28.84 -21.81
C GLU A 443 25.05 -30.36 -22.02
N ALA A 444 25.69 -30.88 -23.08
CA ALA A 444 25.79 -32.33 -23.31
C ALA A 444 26.58 -33.06 -22.20
N LEU A 445 27.60 -32.41 -21.61
CA LEU A 445 28.37 -32.96 -20.48
C LEU A 445 27.61 -32.86 -19.15
N CYS A 446 27.03 -31.69 -18.86
CA CYS A 446 26.47 -31.36 -17.55
C CYS A 446 25.06 -31.94 -17.35
N ALA A 447 24.26 -32.11 -18.42
CA ALA A 447 22.89 -32.61 -18.29
C ALA A 447 22.82 -34.02 -17.66
N PRO A 448 23.62 -35.03 -18.08
CA PRO A 448 23.68 -36.34 -17.41
C PRO A 448 24.09 -36.25 -15.94
N VAL A 449 25.09 -35.42 -15.63
CA VAL A 449 25.57 -35.19 -14.26
C VAL A 449 24.45 -34.67 -13.35
N ARG A 450 23.75 -33.62 -13.78
CA ARG A 450 22.64 -33.03 -13.01
C ARG A 450 21.47 -34.00 -12.86
N LYS A 451 21.15 -34.76 -13.91
CA LYS A 451 20.06 -35.76 -13.90
C LYS A 451 20.27 -36.82 -12.83
N GLN A 452 21.52 -37.18 -12.55
CA GLN A 452 21.93 -38.21 -11.60
C GLN A 452 22.39 -37.63 -10.26
N GLY A 453 22.00 -36.39 -9.95
CA GLY A 453 22.27 -35.74 -8.65
C GLY A 453 23.74 -35.36 -8.42
N GLY A 454 24.57 -35.33 -9.47
CA GLY A 454 25.95 -34.87 -9.40
C GLY A 454 26.04 -33.35 -9.37
N MET A 455 27.07 -32.84 -8.70
CA MET A 455 27.38 -31.41 -8.65
C MET A 455 28.50 -31.12 -9.65
N VAL A 456 28.23 -30.27 -10.65
CA VAL A 456 29.28 -29.69 -11.49
C VAL A 456 30.00 -28.65 -10.64
N SER A 457 31.24 -28.96 -10.28
CA SER A 457 32.04 -28.14 -9.38
C SER A 457 32.79 -27.04 -10.10
N ASP A 458 33.31 -27.35 -11.29
CA ASP A 458 34.13 -26.42 -12.04
C ASP A 458 34.10 -26.76 -13.54
N ILE A 459 34.25 -25.72 -14.36
CA ILE A 459 34.41 -25.81 -15.81
C ILE A 459 35.63 -24.97 -16.16
N THR A 460 36.75 -25.64 -16.44
CA THR A 460 38.03 -24.99 -16.75
C THR A 460 38.46 -25.37 -18.15
N GLY A 461 38.52 -24.39 -19.06
CA GLY A 461 38.77 -24.65 -20.48
C GLY A 461 37.64 -25.50 -21.08
N ASP A 462 37.99 -26.64 -21.65
CA ASP A 462 37.09 -27.65 -22.23
C ASP A 462 36.81 -28.83 -21.29
N ALA A 463 37.33 -28.77 -20.05
CA ALA A 463 37.17 -29.78 -19.03
C ALA A 463 36.01 -29.45 -18.07
N VAL A 464 35.23 -30.48 -17.73
CA VAL A 464 34.19 -30.43 -16.69
C VAL A 464 34.60 -31.31 -15.51
N LEU A 465 34.59 -30.73 -14.31
CA LEU A 465 34.78 -31.41 -13.04
C LEU A 465 33.43 -31.58 -12.35
N ALA A 466 33.04 -32.83 -12.07
CA ALA A 466 31.83 -33.16 -11.35
C ALA A 466 32.13 -34.05 -10.13
N ILE A 467 31.37 -33.84 -9.06
CA ILE A 467 31.53 -34.56 -7.79
C ILE A 467 30.20 -35.07 -7.24
N TRP A 468 30.29 -36.19 -6.53
CA TRP A 468 29.21 -36.76 -5.73
C TRP A 468 29.70 -36.94 -4.29
N PRO A 469 29.59 -35.90 -3.45
CA PRO A 469 29.93 -36.02 -2.03
C PRO A 469 28.92 -36.91 -1.30
N ALA A 470 29.41 -37.78 -0.43
CA ALA A 470 28.61 -38.71 0.36
C ALA A 470 29.30 -39.05 1.69
N GLY A 471 28.54 -39.44 2.71
CA GLY A 471 29.13 -39.92 3.97
C GLY A 471 30.00 -41.16 3.77
N MET A 472 29.60 -42.05 2.86
CA MET A 472 30.31 -43.28 2.50
C MET A 472 30.05 -43.66 1.03
N LEU A 473 30.98 -44.37 0.41
CA LEU A 473 30.84 -44.85 -0.97
C LEU A 473 30.00 -46.14 -0.99
N THR A 474 28.72 -46.02 -1.35
CA THR A 474 27.82 -47.17 -1.51
C THR A 474 27.90 -47.77 -2.92
N PRO A 475 27.55 -49.06 -3.11
CA PRO A 475 27.48 -49.67 -4.44
C PRO A 475 26.53 -48.94 -5.40
N GLU A 476 25.42 -48.41 -4.88
CA GLU A 476 24.44 -47.65 -5.66
C GLU A 476 25.05 -46.36 -6.18
N LEU A 477 25.75 -45.61 -5.33
CA LEU A 477 26.40 -44.37 -5.73
C LEU A 477 27.48 -44.61 -6.80
N ARG A 478 28.29 -45.66 -6.62
CA ARG A 478 29.27 -46.10 -7.63
C ARG A 478 28.59 -46.39 -8.96
N LYS A 479 27.50 -47.17 -8.94
CA LYS A 479 26.72 -47.49 -10.13
C LYS A 479 26.17 -46.24 -10.80
N THR A 480 25.55 -45.33 -10.05
CA THR A 480 25.04 -44.06 -10.56
C THR A 480 26.12 -43.25 -11.29
N VAL A 481 27.32 -43.14 -10.73
CA VAL A 481 28.42 -42.39 -11.37
C VAL A 481 28.93 -43.08 -12.63
N CYS A 482 29.07 -44.41 -12.60
CA CYS A 482 29.44 -45.18 -13.79
C CYS A 482 28.39 -45.07 -14.92
N GLU A 483 27.10 -45.17 -14.59
CA GLU A 483 26.00 -44.95 -15.55
C GLU A 483 26.00 -43.52 -16.08
N THR A 484 26.27 -42.52 -15.22
CA THR A 484 26.39 -41.12 -15.62
C THR A 484 27.51 -40.93 -16.64
N ALA A 485 28.66 -41.56 -16.43
CA ALA A 485 29.80 -41.45 -17.34
C ALA A 485 29.49 -42.09 -18.71
N LEU A 486 28.79 -43.22 -18.74
CA LEU A 486 28.31 -43.85 -19.97
C LEU A 486 27.27 -42.97 -20.70
N ASP A 487 26.32 -42.40 -19.97
CA ASP A 487 25.31 -41.48 -20.52
C ASP A 487 25.93 -40.20 -21.07
N LEU A 488 26.96 -39.69 -20.39
CA LEU A 488 27.76 -38.53 -20.82
C LEU A 488 28.47 -38.83 -22.12
N LEU A 489 29.18 -39.96 -22.24
CA LEU A 489 29.82 -40.33 -23.50
C LEU A 489 28.81 -40.51 -24.64
N ALA A 490 27.64 -41.09 -24.36
CA ALA A 490 26.57 -41.21 -25.34
C ALA A 490 26.01 -39.83 -25.77
N ALA A 491 25.92 -38.86 -24.84
CA ALA A 491 25.49 -37.50 -25.13
C ALA A 491 26.51 -36.75 -25.98
N VAL A 492 27.79 -36.85 -25.65
CA VAL A 492 28.90 -36.30 -26.46
C VAL A 492 28.93 -36.93 -27.85
N ALA A 493 28.72 -38.24 -27.96
CA ALA A 493 28.65 -38.90 -29.27
C ALA A 493 27.49 -38.38 -30.14
N ARG A 494 26.35 -38.04 -29.54
CA ARG A 494 25.24 -37.38 -30.26
C ARG A 494 25.61 -35.96 -30.68
N PHE A 495 26.25 -35.19 -29.79
CA PHE A 495 26.76 -33.84 -30.08
C PHE A 495 27.74 -33.86 -31.27
N ASN A 496 28.72 -34.77 -31.25
CA ASN A 496 29.72 -34.89 -32.32
C ASN A 496 29.11 -35.31 -33.66
N LYS A 497 28.01 -36.07 -33.65
CA LYS A 497 27.26 -36.40 -34.87
C LYS A 497 26.48 -35.21 -35.42
N SER A 498 25.94 -34.34 -34.55
CA SER A 498 25.26 -33.11 -34.98
C SER A 498 26.22 -32.01 -35.44
N GLU A 499 27.49 -32.07 -35.04
CA GLU A 499 28.51 -31.04 -35.31
C GLU A 499 29.75 -31.67 -36.01
N PRO A 500 29.61 -32.26 -37.21
CA PRO A 500 30.67 -33.06 -37.84
C PRO A 500 31.95 -32.27 -38.16
N GLY A 501 31.87 -30.95 -38.33
CA GLY A 501 33.03 -30.06 -38.55
C GLY A 501 33.77 -29.65 -37.28
N TYR A 502 33.16 -29.85 -36.11
CA TYR A 502 33.68 -29.38 -34.82
C TYR A 502 33.53 -30.45 -33.74
N SER A 503 33.79 -31.71 -34.10
CA SER A 503 33.68 -32.82 -33.15
C SER A 503 34.68 -32.63 -32.01
N LEU A 504 34.21 -32.84 -30.78
CA LEU A 504 34.97 -32.84 -29.55
C LEU A 504 34.84 -34.22 -28.88
N PRO A 505 35.60 -35.24 -29.31
CA PRO A 505 35.60 -36.53 -28.64
C PRO A 505 36.12 -36.39 -27.21
N THR A 506 35.33 -36.75 -26.21
CA THR A 506 35.69 -36.51 -24.80
C THR A 506 36.29 -37.74 -24.15
N ARG A 507 37.33 -37.54 -23.34
CA ARG A 507 37.91 -38.54 -22.45
C ARG A 507 37.42 -38.28 -21.02
N VAL A 508 37.25 -39.35 -20.25
CA VAL A 508 36.67 -39.30 -18.90
C VAL A 508 37.52 -40.12 -17.94
N GLY A 509 37.85 -39.52 -16.79
CA GLY A 509 38.52 -40.16 -15.69
C GLY A 509 37.67 -40.15 -14.43
N LEU A 510 37.43 -41.33 -13.84
CA LEU A 510 36.70 -41.50 -12.59
C LEU A 510 37.63 -41.88 -11.45
N SER A 511 37.47 -41.21 -10.31
CA SER A 511 38.18 -41.55 -9.08
C SER A 511 37.23 -41.53 -7.87
N GLY A 512 37.56 -42.30 -6.83
CA GLY A 512 36.80 -42.38 -5.59
C GLY A 512 37.74 -42.28 -4.39
N GLY A 513 37.32 -41.60 -3.33
CA GLY A 513 38.15 -41.43 -2.15
C GLY A 513 37.65 -40.36 -1.17
N PRO A 514 38.43 -40.07 -0.12
CA PRO A 514 38.15 -38.97 0.78
C PRO A 514 38.37 -37.62 0.08
N MET A 515 37.53 -36.65 0.43
CA MET A 515 37.60 -35.27 -0.05
C MET A 515 37.09 -34.30 1.02
N PHE A 516 37.45 -33.04 0.89
CA PHE A 516 36.92 -31.96 1.69
C PHE A 516 36.03 -31.09 0.81
N THR A 517 34.82 -30.82 1.29
CA THR A 517 33.86 -29.94 0.61
C THR A 517 33.54 -28.76 1.52
N GLY A 518 33.80 -27.55 1.02
CA GLY A 518 33.54 -26.31 1.75
C GLY A 518 33.99 -25.10 0.94
N ASP A 519 33.78 -23.92 1.51
CA ASP A 519 34.21 -22.65 0.91
C ASP A 519 35.72 -22.50 1.05
N VAL A 520 36.42 -22.51 -0.09
CA VAL A 520 37.88 -22.39 -0.17
C VAL A 520 38.19 -21.08 -0.89
N GLY A 521 38.99 -20.22 -0.26
CA GLY A 521 39.18 -18.86 -0.77
C GLY A 521 40.09 -17.99 0.08
N ALA A 522 40.40 -16.79 -0.42
CA ALA A 522 41.13 -15.76 0.29
C ALA A 522 40.48 -14.40 0.06
N GLY A 523 40.23 -13.65 1.16
CA GLY A 523 39.61 -12.33 1.09
C GLY A 523 38.16 -12.38 0.61
N GLU A 524 37.87 -11.72 -0.52
CA GLU A 524 36.53 -11.61 -1.10
C GLU A 524 36.19 -12.73 -2.11
N TYR A 525 37.14 -13.63 -2.39
CA TYR A 525 36.98 -14.71 -3.38
C TYR A 525 36.85 -16.05 -2.67
N PHE A 526 35.60 -16.52 -2.49
CA PHE A 526 35.29 -17.86 -2.00
C PHE A 526 34.65 -18.68 -3.11
N SER A 527 35.05 -19.94 -3.25
CA SER A 527 34.43 -20.88 -4.17
C SER A 527 34.27 -22.23 -3.49
N TYR A 528 33.13 -22.88 -3.73
CA TYR A 528 32.86 -24.21 -3.21
C TYR A 528 33.61 -25.24 -4.07
N ILE A 529 34.84 -25.55 -3.67
CA ILE A 529 35.77 -26.39 -4.46
C ILE A 529 36.08 -27.68 -3.69
N PRO A 530 35.99 -28.86 -4.33
CA PRO A 530 36.43 -30.11 -3.75
C PRO A 530 37.95 -30.14 -3.61
N LEU A 531 38.44 -30.29 -2.38
CA LEU A 531 39.85 -30.50 -2.11
C LEU A 531 40.13 -31.97 -1.84
N GLY A 532 41.16 -32.51 -2.49
CA GLY A 532 41.62 -33.86 -2.22
C GLY A 532 42.40 -34.48 -3.37
N ASP A 533 43.16 -35.52 -3.04
CA ASP A 533 43.90 -36.32 -4.02
C ASP A 533 42.99 -36.99 -5.06
N ILE A 534 41.68 -37.11 -4.77
CA ILE A 534 40.67 -37.64 -5.68
C ILE A 534 40.61 -36.86 -7.00
N VAL A 535 40.67 -35.52 -6.97
CA VAL A 535 40.57 -34.65 -8.17
C VAL A 535 41.81 -34.82 -9.04
N ASN A 536 42.99 -34.77 -8.42
CA ASN A 536 44.27 -34.99 -9.11
C ASN A 536 44.36 -36.40 -9.70
N THR A 537 43.79 -37.39 -9.02
CA THR A 537 43.74 -38.77 -9.51
C THR A 537 42.80 -38.90 -10.70
N ALA A 538 41.61 -38.30 -10.65
CA ALA A 538 40.68 -38.27 -11.78
C ALA A 538 41.32 -37.63 -13.02
N SER A 539 42.03 -36.50 -12.87
CA SER A 539 42.78 -35.86 -13.95
C SER A 539 43.85 -36.74 -14.57
N ARG A 540 44.61 -37.48 -13.75
CA ARG A 540 45.64 -38.39 -14.25
C ARG A 540 45.06 -39.63 -14.93
N ILE A 541 43.92 -40.11 -14.45
CA ILE A 541 43.17 -41.22 -15.06
C ILE A 541 42.56 -40.77 -16.39
N GLU A 542 42.00 -39.56 -16.46
CA GLU A 542 41.55 -38.96 -17.72
C GLU A 542 42.72 -38.95 -18.72
N ASN A 543 43.87 -38.37 -18.36
CA ASN A 543 45.03 -38.28 -19.25
C ASN A 543 45.55 -39.66 -19.71
N LEU A 544 45.47 -40.69 -18.85
CA LEU A 544 45.84 -42.06 -19.20
C LEU A 544 45.03 -42.61 -20.38
N ASN A 545 43.80 -42.14 -20.60
CA ASN A 545 43.01 -42.53 -21.77
C ASN A 545 43.75 -42.27 -23.08
N LYS A 546 44.52 -41.18 -23.18
CA LYS A 546 45.29 -40.84 -24.38
C LYS A 546 46.34 -41.89 -24.70
N GLN A 547 47.04 -42.40 -23.68
CA GLN A 547 48.10 -43.40 -23.87
C GLN A 547 47.52 -44.78 -24.16
N LEU A 548 46.34 -45.07 -23.62
CA LEU A 548 45.66 -46.35 -23.78
C LEU A 548 44.68 -46.38 -24.95
N GLY A 549 44.44 -45.26 -25.64
CA GLY A 549 43.42 -45.18 -26.69
C GLY A 549 42.00 -45.45 -26.20
N THR A 550 41.70 -45.18 -24.93
CA THR A 550 40.37 -45.39 -24.32
C THR A 550 39.60 -44.09 -24.19
N ARG A 551 38.33 -44.16 -23.77
CA ARG A 551 37.49 -42.97 -23.50
C ARG A 551 37.05 -42.85 -22.04
N LEU A 552 36.92 -43.95 -21.32
CA LEU A 552 36.43 -43.95 -19.94
C LEU A 552 37.24 -44.90 -19.08
N LEU A 553 38.03 -44.33 -18.18
CA LEU A 553 38.80 -45.07 -17.19
C LEU A 553 38.34 -44.71 -15.78
N ALA A 554 38.45 -45.68 -14.88
CA ALA A 554 38.09 -45.53 -13.49
C ALA A 554 39.12 -46.19 -12.57
N SER A 555 39.28 -45.65 -11.37
CA SER A 555 40.02 -46.34 -10.32
C SER A 555 39.21 -47.51 -9.75
N GLN A 556 39.90 -48.50 -9.19
CA GLN A 556 39.27 -49.67 -8.57
C GLN A 556 38.20 -49.31 -7.53
N LEU A 557 38.37 -48.21 -6.77
CA LEU A 557 37.40 -47.79 -5.76
C LEU A 557 36.05 -47.40 -6.34
N VAL A 558 35.99 -47.01 -7.62
CA VAL A 558 34.76 -46.65 -8.32
C VAL A 558 34.00 -47.90 -8.80
N VAL A 559 34.72 -48.94 -9.22
CA VAL A 559 34.13 -50.16 -9.80
C VAL A 559 34.02 -51.33 -8.82
N LYS A 560 34.48 -51.15 -7.58
CA LYS A 560 34.44 -52.20 -6.56
C LYS A 560 32.99 -52.61 -6.25
N ASP A 561 32.74 -53.91 -6.29
CA ASP A 561 31.43 -54.53 -6.00
C ASP A 561 30.29 -53.99 -6.90
N LEU A 562 30.64 -53.61 -8.14
CA LEU A 562 29.71 -53.08 -9.14
C LEU A 562 29.05 -54.21 -9.94
N SER A 563 27.75 -54.09 -10.22
CA SER A 563 26.97 -55.00 -11.07
C SER A 563 26.18 -54.24 -12.14
N GLY A 564 25.95 -54.88 -13.29
CA GLY A 564 25.19 -54.30 -14.41
C GLY A 564 26.01 -53.44 -15.36
N ILE A 565 27.32 -53.30 -15.13
CA ILE A 565 28.24 -52.53 -15.98
C ILE A 565 29.44 -53.41 -16.30
N LEU A 566 29.67 -53.62 -17.59
CA LEU A 566 30.79 -54.40 -18.06
C LEU A 566 32.07 -53.58 -17.95
N THR A 567 33.03 -54.08 -17.19
CA THR A 567 34.33 -53.45 -16.98
C THR A 567 35.46 -54.41 -17.30
N ARG A 568 36.62 -53.88 -17.69
CA ARG A 568 37.86 -54.66 -17.79
C ARG A 568 38.94 -54.05 -16.92
N LYS A 569 39.66 -54.89 -16.18
CA LYS A 569 40.87 -54.47 -15.48
C LYS A 569 41.96 -54.21 -16.50
N VAL A 570 42.40 -52.96 -16.62
CA VAL A 570 43.44 -52.58 -17.58
C VAL A 570 44.81 -52.91 -17.03
N GLY A 571 45.07 -52.60 -15.76
CA GLY A 571 46.39 -52.80 -15.18
C GLY A 571 46.62 -52.04 -13.88
N ILE A 572 47.87 -52.08 -13.41
CA ILE A 572 48.33 -51.38 -12.22
C ILE A 572 49.28 -50.27 -12.69
N PHE A 573 48.91 -49.01 -12.50
CA PHE A 573 49.66 -47.87 -13.01
C PHE A 573 50.16 -46.99 -11.87
N GLN A 574 51.45 -46.66 -11.89
CA GLN A 574 51.98 -45.55 -11.11
C GLN A 574 51.85 -44.28 -11.94
N LEU A 575 50.76 -43.55 -11.71
CA LEU A 575 50.46 -42.29 -12.37
C LEU A 575 51.54 -41.24 -12.02
N ILE A 576 51.88 -40.39 -12.99
CA ILE A 576 52.93 -39.37 -12.87
C ILE A 576 52.77 -38.58 -11.58
N GLY A 577 53.81 -38.50 -10.75
CA GLY A 577 53.78 -37.77 -9.49
C GLY A 577 52.94 -38.44 -8.38
N LYS A 578 52.55 -39.71 -8.51
CA LYS A 578 52.05 -40.53 -7.40
C LYS A 578 53.12 -41.52 -6.95
N THR A 579 53.19 -41.78 -5.65
CA THR A 579 54.05 -42.82 -5.07
C THR A 579 53.34 -44.17 -4.98
N ARG A 580 52.01 -44.16 -4.81
CA ARG A 580 51.19 -45.38 -4.75
C ARG A 580 50.61 -45.71 -6.12
N PRO A 581 50.74 -46.96 -6.59
CA PRO A 581 50.10 -47.39 -7.82
C PRO A 581 48.57 -47.44 -7.65
N VAL A 582 47.86 -47.22 -8.74
CA VAL A 582 46.40 -47.27 -8.83
C VAL A 582 46.01 -48.37 -9.79
N VAL A 583 45.08 -49.23 -9.38
CA VAL A 583 44.49 -50.22 -10.27
C VAL A 583 43.43 -49.54 -11.12
N ILE A 584 43.59 -49.62 -12.44
CA ILE A 584 42.74 -48.93 -13.42
C ILE A 584 41.86 -49.95 -14.12
N TYR A 585 40.60 -49.56 -14.29
CA TYR A 585 39.58 -50.28 -15.05
C TYR A 585 39.08 -49.40 -16.18
N GLU A 586 38.71 -50.02 -17.28
CA GLU A 586 37.95 -49.38 -18.35
C GLU A 586 36.50 -49.80 -18.24
N LEU A 587 35.60 -48.83 -18.34
CA LEU A 587 34.16 -49.08 -18.38
C LEU A 587 33.74 -49.09 -19.84
N LEU A 588 33.11 -50.17 -20.25
CA LEU A 588 32.86 -50.46 -21.66
C LEU A 588 31.43 -50.09 -22.05
N CYS A 589 30.47 -50.75 -21.42
CA CYS A 589 29.05 -50.58 -21.68
C CYS A 589 28.24 -51.15 -20.52
N ARG A 590 26.91 -51.05 -20.61
CA ARG A 590 26.03 -51.78 -19.69
C ARG A 590 26.11 -53.27 -20.02
N GLU A 591 26.01 -54.14 -19.01
CA GLU A 591 26.03 -55.60 -19.24
C GLU A 591 24.95 -56.07 -20.23
N THR A 592 23.81 -55.38 -20.27
CA THR A 592 22.71 -55.64 -21.22
C THR A 592 23.04 -55.30 -22.68
N GLU A 593 24.05 -54.46 -22.90
CA GLU A 593 24.50 -54.01 -24.23
C GLU A 593 25.71 -54.81 -24.73
N ALA A 594 26.28 -55.68 -23.90
CA ALA A 594 27.47 -56.45 -24.24
C ALA A 594 27.13 -57.64 -25.14
N ASP A 595 27.85 -57.77 -26.26
CA ASP A 595 27.81 -58.95 -27.10
C ASP A 595 28.83 -60.02 -26.64
N ALA A 596 28.67 -61.24 -27.16
CA ALA A 596 29.54 -62.36 -26.82
C ALA A 596 31.01 -62.09 -27.21
N MET A 597 31.23 -61.38 -28.33
CA MET A 597 32.57 -61.03 -28.81
C MET A 597 33.30 -60.06 -27.87
N CYS A 598 32.59 -59.08 -27.29
CA CYS A 598 33.15 -58.17 -26.30
C CYS A 598 33.54 -58.93 -25.03
N GLN A 599 32.71 -59.88 -24.57
CA GLN A 599 33.04 -60.70 -23.40
C GLN A 599 34.26 -61.59 -23.65
N GLU A 600 34.36 -62.23 -24.82
CA GLU A 600 35.53 -63.02 -25.22
C GLU A 600 36.80 -62.15 -25.28
N ALA A 601 36.72 -60.95 -25.87
CA ALA A 601 37.85 -60.02 -25.94
C ALA A 601 38.36 -59.64 -24.53
N ILE A 602 37.46 -59.36 -23.58
CA ILE A 602 37.83 -59.06 -22.19
C ILE A 602 38.49 -60.27 -21.53
N HIS A 603 38.00 -61.48 -21.79
CA HIS A 603 38.58 -62.71 -21.26
C HIS A 603 40.02 -62.90 -21.76
N PHE A 604 40.26 -62.76 -23.07
CA PHE A 604 41.61 -62.82 -23.65
C PHE A 604 42.51 -61.70 -23.13
N PHE A 605 41.99 -60.48 -22.96
CA PHE A 605 42.75 -59.38 -22.36
C PHE A 605 43.18 -59.70 -20.92
N SER A 606 42.27 -60.26 -20.11
CA SER A 606 42.56 -60.64 -18.72
C SER A 606 43.66 -61.69 -18.64
N HIS A 607 43.59 -62.74 -19.46
CA HIS A 607 44.66 -63.74 -19.56
C HIS A 607 45.98 -63.13 -20.04
N GLY A 608 45.95 -62.24 -21.03
CA GLY A 608 47.12 -61.50 -21.49
C GLY A 608 47.78 -60.69 -20.36
N LEU A 609 46.98 -60.02 -19.54
CA LEU A 609 47.45 -59.26 -18.38
C LEU A 609 48.04 -60.17 -17.28
N GLU A 610 47.46 -61.34 -17.05
CA GLU A 610 47.99 -62.35 -16.11
C GLU A 610 49.35 -62.88 -16.59
N PHE A 611 49.48 -63.25 -17.87
CA PHE A 611 50.74 -63.66 -18.47
C PHE A 611 51.78 -62.54 -18.44
N PHE A 612 51.36 -61.29 -18.67
CA PHE A 612 52.21 -60.11 -18.57
C PHE A 612 52.77 -59.94 -17.15
N HIS A 613 51.93 -60.06 -16.11
CA HIS A 613 52.39 -60.02 -14.72
C HIS A 613 53.30 -61.20 -14.36
N ALA A 614 53.06 -62.38 -14.96
CA ALA A 614 53.90 -63.58 -14.81
C ALA A 614 55.18 -63.55 -15.68
N ARG A 615 55.45 -62.45 -16.41
CA ARG A 615 56.60 -62.27 -17.32
C ARG A 615 56.67 -63.26 -18.47
N ARG A 616 55.53 -63.82 -18.87
CA ARG A 616 55.40 -64.74 -20.00
C ARG A 616 55.00 -63.96 -21.25
N TRP A 617 55.97 -63.22 -21.80
CA TRP A 617 55.73 -62.24 -22.87
C TRP A 617 55.08 -62.84 -24.12
N ASP A 618 55.50 -64.03 -24.55
CA ASP A 618 54.96 -64.64 -25.77
C ASP A 618 53.48 -65.03 -25.61
N GLN A 619 53.11 -65.59 -24.46
CA GLN A 619 51.71 -65.93 -24.14
C GLN A 619 50.85 -64.67 -23.95
N ALA A 620 51.44 -63.61 -23.40
CA ALA A 620 50.79 -62.32 -23.27
C ALA A 620 50.53 -61.70 -24.65
N GLU A 621 51.53 -61.66 -25.54
CA GLU A 621 51.40 -61.13 -26.90
C GLU A 621 50.35 -61.89 -27.72
N GLU A 622 50.32 -63.22 -27.64
CA GLU A 622 49.29 -64.04 -28.29
C GLU A 622 47.88 -63.67 -27.80
N SER A 623 47.70 -63.59 -26.48
CA SER A 623 46.41 -63.23 -25.87
C SER A 623 45.95 -61.82 -26.25
N PHE A 624 46.86 -60.83 -26.27
CA PHE A 624 46.52 -59.46 -26.70
C PHE A 624 46.19 -59.37 -28.18
N ARG A 625 46.88 -60.13 -29.06
CA ARG A 625 46.53 -60.21 -30.49
C ARG A 625 45.16 -60.84 -30.71
N THR A 626 44.81 -61.86 -29.94
CA THR A 626 43.47 -62.46 -29.98
C THR A 626 42.41 -61.47 -29.51
N CYS A 627 42.66 -60.71 -28.44
CA CYS A 627 41.77 -59.62 -28.02
C CYS A 627 41.52 -58.59 -29.13
N ILE A 628 42.58 -58.15 -29.83
CA ILE A 628 42.49 -57.26 -31.00
C ILE A 628 41.65 -57.90 -32.12
N HIS A 629 41.82 -59.20 -32.38
CA HIS A 629 41.05 -59.89 -33.41
C HIS A 629 39.54 -59.88 -33.13
N HIS A 630 39.13 -60.09 -31.88
CA HIS A 630 37.71 -60.07 -31.49
C HIS A 630 37.13 -58.66 -31.41
N ARG A 631 37.90 -57.65 -30.97
CA ARG A 631 37.40 -56.30 -30.70
C ARG A 631 37.65 -55.29 -31.82
N GLY A 632 38.56 -55.56 -32.72
CA GLY A 632 39.04 -54.61 -33.73
C GLY A 632 40.10 -53.67 -33.14
N GLU A 633 39.88 -52.36 -33.17
CA GLU A 633 40.80 -51.41 -32.57
C GLU A 633 40.73 -51.46 -31.04
N ASP A 634 41.77 -52.01 -30.41
CA ASP A 634 41.88 -52.10 -28.96
C ASP A 634 43.17 -51.46 -28.44
N GLY A 635 43.06 -50.20 -28.01
CA GLY A 635 44.20 -49.41 -27.55
C GLY A 635 44.99 -50.06 -26.39
N PRO A 636 44.34 -50.60 -25.32
CA PRO A 636 45.07 -51.27 -24.25
C PRO A 636 45.86 -52.50 -24.71
N SER A 637 45.33 -53.32 -25.63
CA SER A 637 46.08 -54.46 -26.18
C SER A 637 47.31 -53.98 -26.96
N HIS A 638 47.18 -52.94 -27.78
CA HIS A 638 48.33 -52.36 -28.51
C HIS A 638 49.39 -51.78 -27.56
N PHE A 639 48.95 -51.13 -26.48
CA PHE A 639 49.83 -50.62 -25.44
C PHE A 639 50.64 -51.75 -24.78
N TYR A 640 49.98 -52.85 -24.39
CA TYR A 640 50.66 -53.98 -23.79
C TYR A 640 51.54 -54.77 -24.76
N LEU A 641 51.18 -54.88 -26.05
CA LEU A 641 52.06 -55.46 -27.07
C LEU A 641 53.37 -54.67 -27.19
N SER A 642 53.28 -53.34 -27.18
CA SER A 642 54.46 -52.47 -27.21
C SER A 642 55.32 -52.63 -25.96
N LEU A 643 54.68 -52.75 -24.78
CA LEU A 643 55.37 -53.01 -23.52
C LEU A 643 56.02 -54.40 -23.46
N CYS A 644 55.37 -55.46 -23.97
CA CYS A 644 55.96 -56.80 -24.04
C CYS A 644 57.25 -56.78 -24.86
N SER A 645 57.23 -56.13 -26.02
CA SER A 645 58.41 -55.95 -26.85
C SER A 645 59.50 -55.15 -26.12
N HIS A 646 59.12 -54.08 -25.41
CA HIS A 646 60.07 -53.28 -24.65
C HIS A 646 60.71 -54.07 -23.49
N TYR A 647 59.91 -54.73 -22.64
CA TYR A 647 60.40 -55.51 -21.50
C TYR A 647 61.13 -56.79 -21.88
N ARG A 648 60.91 -57.31 -23.09
CA ARG A 648 61.76 -58.37 -23.65
C ARG A 648 63.19 -57.88 -23.86
N SER A 649 63.37 -56.64 -24.31
CA SER A 649 64.69 -56.01 -24.49
C SER A 649 65.27 -55.39 -23.20
N HIS A 650 64.40 -54.95 -22.29
CA HIS A 650 64.75 -54.27 -21.03
C HIS A 650 63.94 -54.85 -19.87
N PRO A 651 64.30 -56.04 -19.35
CA PRO A 651 63.50 -56.74 -18.36
C PRO A 651 63.39 -55.92 -17.06
N PRO A 652 62.20 -55.87 -16.44
CA PRO A 652 62.01 -55.17 -15.19
C PRO A 652 62.72 -55.90 -14.03
N SER A 653 62.94 -55.18 -12.93
CA SER A 653 63.58 -55.70 -11.71
C SER A 653 62.93 -57.02 -11.22
N PRO A 654 63.68 -57.95 -10.60
CA PRO A 654 63.13 -59.16 -9.96
C PRO A 654 61.94 -58.89 -9.03
N ASP A 655 61.91 -57.75 -8.34
CA ASP A 655 60.83 -57.38 -7.40
C ASP A 655 59.62 -56.69 -8.06
N TRP A 656 59.60 -56.58 -9.40
CA TRP A 656 58.53 -55.94 -10.13
C TRP A 656 57.23 -56.76 -10.07
N GLN A 657 56.15 -56.12 -9.61
CA GLN A 657 54.82 -56.69 -9.39
C GLN A 657 53.78 -56.28 -10.45
N GLY A 658 54.21 -56.06 -11.71
CA GLY A 658 53.28 -55.70 -12.79
C GLY A 658 52.91 -54.22 -12.88
N THR A 659 53.47 -53.37 -12.02
CA THR A 659 53.20 -51.92 -12.03
C THR A 659 53.85 -51.24 -13.23
N VAL A 660 53.05 -50.58 -14.06
CA VAL A 660 53.54 -49.74 -15.17
C VAL A 660 53.78 -48.32 -14.66
N ILE A 661 55.03 -47.84 -14.78
CA ILE A 661 55.41 -46.49 -14.36
C ILE A 661 55.30 -45.55 -15.55
N LEU A 662 54.46 -44.53 -15.44
CA LEU A 662 54.28 -43.53 -16.50
C LEU A 662 55.30 -42.40 -16.29
N THR A 663 56.19 -42.21 -17.26
CA THR A 663 57.26 -41.18 -17.22
C THR A 663 56.95 -39.97 -18.10
N THR A 664 55.98 -40.07 -19.00
CA THR A 664 55.61 -39.01 -19.96
C THR A 664 54.17 -38.59 -19.73
N LYS A 665 53.93 -37.27 -19.68
CA LYS A 665 52.60 -36.66 -19.53
C LYS A 665 51.72 -36.92 -20.74
#